data_AF-A0A9D1GB19-F1
#
_entry.id   AF-A0A9D1GB19-F1
#
_cell.length_a   1.000
_cell.length_b   1.000
_cell.length_c   1.000
_cell.angle_alpha   90.00
_cell.angle_beta   90.00
_cell.angle_gamma   90.00
#
_symmetry.space_group_name_H-M   'P 1'
#
loop_
_entity.id
_entity.type
_entity.pdbx_description
1 polymer ?
#
loop_
_entity_poly.entity_id
_entity_poly.type
_entity_poly.pdbx_seq_one_letter_code
_entity_poly.pdbx_strand_id
1 'polypeptide(L)'
;MRKNKEIKEEKKDKKKKKCRLWLAILSIIVIASNLFAIYNILLLGPIEEVVRYIIIGIFVVLDIVIIFKVRSKRRHKEKRSRLLTFFLILYLLINCAISGLIMYAYGTLSSINRDTVTYSSSLIVASSSEIESVEDLADNSIGILSDESSPEGYIIPNEVIDENKLKDENEIVEYDDYFTVMADLYDGEVDAIFVPTDYPSMFTSMETYTNITDDTKIILTKEKEMKKTSTSNRSTSTGKSVTEPFTILLMGVDSEQEGLSKNTVANGDSLILVTFNPNTLNATMLSIPRDSYVPIACWSGQPENKITHAAAYGTDCMMDTIENYFDVTIDYYAKINFKGLVSLVDTLGGITVDVPQDLCTDNSNREGEVCISAGVQTLNGEQALVLARNRKQLAGGDLDRGLNQQLVIQGILNKAKELKSINQVMDVLNTITNNLDTNFTEQQILSFYDIAKDIMNNALQKDDADLINIEQLYLDGTGQMIYDERSRMVLWDYVPNTASRDDIVEAMKINLGEQEPNMIKEFSFSINDEDYEKTVTGTGPYKTAFTYDLLPDFTGDSMSQAERYANAHGIRVTFKGESGYVVSQSLPANKRIDLISGSVVLTLSGSSSYEEPSYTPPTSDDRKEDDDEDIESNPIPIEPEDPSDEDPPEQGTDTPPSDDIKDVIPEVPNTSTES
;
A
#
# COMPACT_ATOMS: atom_id res chain seq x y z
N MET A 1 39.04 -80.80 -14.95
CA MET A 1 37.68 -80.20 -15.00
C MET A 1 37.13 -79.73 -13.65
N ARG A 2 37.36 -80.42 -12.51
CA ARG A 2 36.87 -79.99 -11.16
C ARG A 2 37.41 -78.64 -10.67
N LYS A 3 38.73 -78.41 -10.77
CA LYS A 3 39.41 -77.16 -10.34
C LYS A 3 38.89 -75.88 -11.04
N ASN A 4 38.59 -75.97 -12.34
CA ASN A 4 37.98 -74.86 -13.10
C ASN A 4 36.51 -74.59 -12.72
N LYS A 5 35.82 -75.58 -12.14
CA LYS A 5 34.44 -75.46 -11.67
C LYS A 5 34.40 -74.76 -10.30
N GLU A 6 35.30 -75.11 -9.40
CA GLU A 6 35.49 -74.46 -8.10
C GLU A 6 35.91 -72.99 -8.23
N ILE A 7 36.88 -72.68 -9.11
CA ILE A 7 37.28 -71.28 -9.38
C ILE A 7 36.13 -70.47 -9.99
N LYS A 8 35.29 -71.09 -10.85
CA LYS A 8 34.09 -70.43 -11.39
C LYS A 8 33.03 -70.20 -10.32
N GLU A 9 32.83 -71.12 -9.38
CA GLU A 9 31.88 -70.97 -8.27
C GLU A 9 32.34 -69.91 -7.27
N GLU A 10 33.63 -69.88 -6.91
CA GLU A 10 34.20 -68.88 -6.00
C GLU A 10 34.13 -67.46 -6.58
N LYS A 11 34.44 -67.30 -7.88
CA LYS A 11 34.24 -66.02 -8.60
C LYS A 11 32.77 -65.60 -8.63
N LYS A 12 31.84 -66.56 -8.79
CA LYS A 12 30.39 -66.29 -8.80
C LYS A 12 29.89 -65.88 -7.41
N ASP A 13 30.47 -66.42 -6.34
CA ASP A 13 30.09 -66.09 -4.96
C ASP A 13 30.67 -64.74 -4.51
N LYS A 14 31.92 -64.43 -4.88
CA LYS A 14 32.51 -63.08 -4.72
C LYS A 14 31.70 -62.01 -5.48
N LYS A 15 31.26 -62.29 -6.73
CA LYS A 15 30.41 -61.38 -7.50
C LYS A 15 29.04 -61.15 -6.82
N LYS A 16 28.44 -62.19 -6.24
CA LYS A 16 27.18 -62.08 -5.48
C LYS A 16 27.33 -61.26 -4.19
N LYS A 17 28.42 -61.44 -3.44
CA LYS A 17 28.70 -60.65 -2.23
C LYS A 17 28.87 -59.17 -2.55
N LYS A 18 29.64 -58.83 -3.59
CA LYS A 18 29.78 -57.44 -4.09
C LYS A 18 28.44 -56.85 -4.51
N CYS A 19 27.60 -57.60 -5.21
CA CYS A 19 26.28 -57.14 -5.65
C CYS A 19 25.33 -56.86 -4.48
N ARG A 20 25.36 -57.67 -3.41
CA ARG A 20 24.60 -57.40 -2.18
C ARG A 20 25.09 -56.17 -1.42
N LEU A 21 26.41 -55.99 -1.35
CA LEU A 21 27.01 -54.80 -0.72
C LEU A 21 26.58 -53.52 -1.46
N TRP A 22 26.64 -53.53 -2.79
CA TRP A 22 26.17 -52.41 -3.62
C TRP A 22 24.68 -52.12 -3.43
N LEU A 23 23.82 -53.16 -3.41
CA LEU A 23 22.40 -52.97 -3.13
C LEU A 23 22.15 -52.40 -1.73
N ALA A 24 22.91 -52.82 -0.73
CA ALA A 24 22.78 -52.28 0.63
C ALA A 24 23.16 -50.80 0.67
N ILE A 25 24.28 -50.41 0.03
CA ILE A 25 24.70 -49.01 -0.07
C ILE A 25 23.65 -48.17 -0.80
N LEU A 26 23.17 -48.63 -1.97
CA LEU A 26 22.14 -47.92 -2.72
C LEU A 26 20.84 -47.77 -1.91
N SER A 27 20.46 -48.79 -1.15
CA SER A 27 19.26 -48.72 -0.30
C SER A 27 19.42 -47.72 0.83
N ILE A 28 20.61 -47.58 1.43
CA ILE A 28 20.90 -46.54 2.42
C ILE A 28 20.79 -45.15 1.80
N ILE A 29 21.34 -44.95 0.59
CA ILE A 29 21.24 -43.67 -0.13
C ILE A 29 19.77 -43.33 -0.43
N VAL A 30 18.98 -44.31 -0.86
CA VAL A 30 17.55 -44.14 -1.14
C VAL A 30 16.76 -43.81 0.12
N ILE A 31 17.03 -44.47 1.24
CA ILE A 31 16.38 -44.15 2.52
C ILE A 31 16.77 -42.75 2.99
N ALA A 32 18.05 -42.38 2.85
CA ALA A 32 18.50 -41.04 3.19
C ALA A 32 17.84 -39.96 2.31
N SER A 33 17.71 -40.21 1.00
CA SER A 33 17.01 -39.28 0.10
C SER A 33 15.51 -39.22 0.40
N ASN A 34 14.91 -40.31 0.84
CA ASN A 34 13.52 -40.34 1.26
C ASN A 34 13.30 -39.57 2.57
N LEU A 35 14.17 -39.73 3.56
CA LEU A 35 14.13 -38.94 4.80
C LEU A 35 14.28 -37.44 4.51
N PHE A 36 15.15 -37.09 3.57
CA PHE A 36 15.27 -35.72 3.10
C PHE A 36 14.00 -35.22 2.39
N ALA A 37 13.38 -36.05 1.55
CA ALA A 37 12.10 -35.72 0.93
C ALA A 37 10.98 -35.55 1.97
N ILE A 38 10.92 -36.40 3.01
CA ILE A 38 9.99 -36.27 4.13
C ILE A 38 10.23 -34.94 4.87
N TYR A 39 11.49 -34.59 5.16
CA TYR A 39 11.83 -33.32 5.77
C TYR A 39 11.31 -32.14 4.94
N ASN A 40 11.54 -32.15 3.62
CA ASN A 40 11.03 -31.08 2.75
C ASN A 40 9.49 -31.05 2.71
N ILE A 41 8.83 -32.21 2.66
CA ILE A 41 7.35 -32.29 2.73
C ILE A 41 6.83 -31.72 4.05
N LEU A 42 7.54 -31.92 5.17
CA LEU A 42 7.16 -31.35 6.46
C LEU A 42 7.29 -29.83 6.51
N LEU A 43 8.13 -29.23 5.67
CA LEU A 43 8.17 -27.77 5.57
C LEU A 43 6.78 -27.24 5.18
N LEU A 44 6.07 -27.91 4.24
CA LEU A 44 4.71 -27.59 3.74
C LEU A 44 3.59 -27.76 4.79
N GLY A 45 3.90 -27.51 6.06
CA GLY A 45 3.08 -27.70 7.25
C GLY A 45 1.65 -27.16 7.17
N PRO A 46 1.38 -26.01 6.53
CA PRO A 46 0.01 -25.54 6.37
C PRO A 46 -0.81 -26.39 5.38
N ILE A 47 -0.21 -26.77 4.26
CA ILE A 47 -0.93 -27.36 3.12
C ILE A 47 -1.38 -28.78 3.41
N GLU A 48 -2.70 -29.02 3.39
CA GLU A 48 -3.34 -30.35 3.33
C GLU A 48 -2.79 -31.34 4.34
N GLU A 49 -2.89 -31.00 5.63
CA GLU A 49 -2.32 -31.75 6.75
C GLU A 49 -2.57 -33.27 6.66
N VAL A 50 -3.82 -33.66 6.38
CA VAL A 50 -4.21 -35.09 6.29
C VAL A 50 -3.49 -35.79 5.13
N VAL A 51 -3.50 -35.19 3.94
CA VAL A 51 -2.88 -35.78 2.74
C VAL A 51 -1.38 -35.88 2.94
N ARG A 52 -0.76 -34.86 3.53
CA ARG A 52 0.67 -34.83 3.84
C ARG A 52 1.09 -35.99 4.73
N TYR A 53 0.38 -36.23 5.84
CA TYR A 53 0.70 -37.36 6.73
C TYR A 53 0.43 -38.72 6.09
N ILE A 54 -0.57 -38.84 5.21
CA ILE A 54 -0.77 -40.07 4.42
C ILE A 54 0.42 -40.33 3.50
N ILE A 55 0.92 -39.32 2.78
CA ILE A 55 2.09 -39.44 1.90
C ILE A 55 3.34 -39.85 2.70
N ILE A 56 3.58 -39.20 3.84
CA ILE A 56 4.69 -39.56 4.74
C ILE A 56 4.55 -41.00 5.22
N GLY A 57 3.34 -41.44 5.60
CA GLY A 57 3.06 -42.83 5.98
C GLY A 57 3.39 -43.83 4.88
N ILE A 58 3.04 -43.52 3.62
CA ILE A 58 3.38 -44.35 2.45
C ILE A 58 4.90 -44.44 2.28
N PHE A 59 5.61 -43.32 2.41
CA PHE A 59 7.08 -43.28 2.30
C PHE A 59 7.77 -44.14 3.38
N VAL A 60 7.30 -44.06 4.63
CA VAL A 60 7.82 -44.89 5.72
C VAL A 60 7.56 -46.39 5.46
N VAL A 61 6.39 -46.76 4.96
CA VAL A 61 6.08 -48.16 4.61
C VAL A 61 6.98 -48.66 3.47
N LEU A 62 7.24 -47.83 2.45
CA LEU A 62 8.16 -48.17 1.36
C LEU A 62 9.58 -48.43 1.87
N ASP A 63 10.09 -47.61 2.78
CA ASP A 63 11.40 -47.81 3.40
C ASP A 63 11.48 -49.13 4.18
N ILE A 64 10.44 -49.45 4.96
CA ILE A 64 10.35 -50.72 5.67
C ILE A 64 10.42 -51.89 4.67
N VAL A 65 9.67 -51.83 3.57
CA VAL A 65 9.68 -52.87 2.52
C VAL A 65 11.06 -53.02 1.88
N ILE A 66 11.77 -51.91 1.62
CA ILE A 66 13.13 -51.92 1.06
C ILE A 66 14.09 -52.62 2.05
N ILE A 67 14.07 -52.23 3.33
CA ILE A 67 14.91 -52.82 4.38
C ILE A 67 14.68 -54.34 4.47
N PHE A 68 13.42 -54.79 4.50
CA PHE A 68 13.08 -56.22 4.54
C PHE A 68 13.54 -56.97 3.29
N LYS A 69 13.37 -56.39 2.09
CA LYS A 69 13.81 -57.04 0.84
C LYS A 69 15.33 -57.17 0.73
N VAL A 70 16.09 -56.18 1.19
CA VAL A 70 17.56 -56.19 1.17
C VAL A 70 18.12 -57.18 2.20
N ARG A 71 17.47 -57.30 3.37
CA ARG A 71 17.87 -58.20 4.45
C ARG A 71 17.50 -59.67 4.20
N SER A 72 16.55 -59.94 3.29
CA SER A 72 16.12 -61.29 2.96
C SER A 72 17.27 -62.17 2.43
N LYS A 73 17.58 -63.27 3.14
CA LYS A 73 18.64 -64.22 2.77
C LYS A 73 18.34 -65.08 1.53
N ARG A 74 17.17 -64.93 0.88
CA ARG A 74 16.78 -65.72 -0.29
C ARG A 74 17.75 -65.46 -1.45
N ARG A 75 18.20 -66.53 -2.14
CA ARG A 75 19.11 -66.45 -3.31
C ARG A 75 18.51 -65.54 -4.39
N HIS A 76 18.93 -64.28 -4.44
CA HIS A 76 18.56 -63.37 -5.53
C HIS A 76 19.09 -63.92 -6.86
N LYS A 77 18.18 -64.28 -7.78
CA LYS A 77 18.52 -64.51 -9.18
C LYS A 77 18.99 -63.18 -9.79
N GLU A 78 20.01 -63.23 -10.63
CA GLU A 78 20.68 -62.04 -11.20
C GLU A 78 19.70 -61.07 -11.90
N LYS A 79 18.68 -61.59 -12.61
CA LYS A 79 17.60 -60.78 -13.21
C LYS A 79 16.76 -59.99 -12.19
N ARG A 80 16.40 -60.61 -11.04
CA ARG A 80 15.60 -59.94 -9.99
C ARG A 80 16.39 -58.84 -9.26
N SER A 81 17.72 -59.00 -9.15
CA SER A 81 18.59 -58.00 -8.55
C SER A 81 18.67 -56.73 -9.39
N ARG A 82 18.81 -56.85 -10.72
CA ARG A 82 18.86 -55.70 -11.64
C ARG A 82 17.55 -54.93 -11.66
N LEU A 83 16.42 -55.65 -11.64
CA LEU A 83 15.10 -55.05 -11.58
C LEU A 83 14.90 -54.24 -10.30
N LEU A 84 15.33 -54.77 -9.15
CA LEU A 84 15.28 -54.04 -7.88
C LEU A 84 16.16 -52.78 -7.91
N THR A 85 17.38 -52.88 -8.48
CA THR A 85 18.26 -51.71 -8.66
C THR A 85 17.59 -50.63 -9.52
N PHE A 86 16.93 -51.01 -10.62
CA PHE A 86 16.20 -50.07 -11.47
C PHE A 86 15.09 -49.33 -10.69
N PHE A 87 14.28 -50.04 -9.90
CA PHE A 87 13.24 -49.40 -9.08
C PHE A 87 13.81 -48.50 -7.98
N LEU A 88 14.94 -48.88 -7.36
CA LEU A 88 15.60 -48.03 -6.36
C LEU A 88 16.15 -46.74 -6.99
N ILE A 89 16.70 -46.81 -8.20
CA ILE A 89 17.16 -45.63 -8.93
C ILE A 89 15.97 -44.75 -9.33
N LEU A 90 14.89 -45.35 -9.83
CA LEU A 90 13.68 -44.61 -10.18
C LEU A 90 13.09 -43.90 -8.95
N TYR A 91 13.02 -44.59 -7.81
CA TYR A 91 12.54 -44.02 -6.56
C TYR A 91 13.45 -42.90 -6.06
N LEU A 92 14.78 -43.06 -6.16
CA LEU A 92 15.74 -41.99 -5.88
C LEU A 92 15.48 -40.75 -6.74
N LEU A 93 15.28 -40.92 -8.05
CA LEU A 93 15.00 -39.81 -8.97
C LEU A 93 13.69 -39.11 -8.63
N ILE A 94 12.65 -39.86 -8.26
CA ILE A 94 11.36 -39.29 -7.81
C ILE A 94 11.55 -38.48 -6.53
N ASN A 95 12.25 -39.02 -5.52
CA ASN A 95 12.50 -38.30 -4.27
C ASN A 95 13.31 -37.02 -4.50
N CYS A 96 14.31 -37.06 -5.38
CA CYS A 96 15.08 -35.89 -5.77
C CYS A 96 14.23 -34.86 -6.52
N ALA A 97 13.36 -35.29 -7.43
CA ALA A 97 12.46 -34.39 -8.16
C ALA A 97 11.45 -33.71 -7.22
N ILE A 98 10.82 -34.47 -6.32
CA ILE A 98 9.88 -33.94 -5.30
C ILE A 98 10.62 -32.94 -4.39
N SER A 99 11.77 -33.34 -3.85
CA SER A 99 12.56 -32.46 -2.97
C SER A 99 13.02 -31.19 -3.68
N GLY A 100 13.46 -31.30 -4.93
CA GLY A 100 13.90 -30.16 -5.74
C GLY A 100 12.76 -29.17 -6.00
N LEU A 101 11.55 -29.67 -6.29
CA LEU A 101 10.38 -28.82 -6.52
C LEU A 101 9.94 -28.10 -5.23
N ILE A 102 9.94 -28.81 -4.09
CA ILE A 102 9.60 -28.20 -2.79
C ILE A 102 10.65 -27.16 -2.40
N MET A 103 11.94 -27.47 -2.53
CA MET A 103 13.00 -26.50 -2.22
C MET A 103 12.96 -25.28 -3.14
N TYR A 104 12.64 -25.45 -4.42
CA TYR A 104 12.43 -24.33 -5.34
C TYR A 104 11.29 -23.43 -4.85
N ALA A 105 10.14 -24.03 -4.51
CA ALA A 105 9.00 -23.27 -4.00
C ALA A 105 9.33 -22.55 -2.67
N TYR A 106 9.95 -23.24 -1.72
CA TYR A 106 10.39 -22.62 -0.45
C TYR A 106 11.43 -21.54 -0.63
N GLY A 107 12.37 -21.72 -1.56
CA GLY A 107 13.41 -20.74 -1.86
C GLY A 107 12.82 -19.44 -2.38
N THR A 108 11.91 -19.52 -3.36
CA THR A 108 11.11 -18.38 -3.83
C THR A 108 10.36 -17.73 -2.68
N LEU A 109 9.74 -18.55 -1.83
CA LEU A 109 8.90 -18.02 -0.78
C LEU A 109 9.67 -17.26 0.30
N SER A 110 10.82 -17.82 0.69
CA SER A 110 11.74 -17.20 1.65
C SER A 110 12.35 -15.90 1.11
N SER A 111 12.41 -15.72 -0.22
CA SER A 111 12.84 -14.45 -0.80
C SER A 111 11.79 -13.34 -0.78
N ILE A 112 10.51 -13.67 -0.56
CA ILE A 112 9.41 -12.67 -0.53
C ILE A 112 9.47 -11.84 0.75
N ASN A 113 9.61 -12.51 1.91
CA ASN A 113 9.81 -11.80 3.17
C ASN A 113 11.29 -11.67 3.45
N ARG A 114 11.85 -10.51 3.10
CA ARG A 114 13.24 -10.19 3.42
C ARG A 114 13.38 -9.94 4.91
N ASP A 115 14.30 -10.67 5.56
CA ASP A 115 14.67 -10.43 6.96
C ASP A 115 15.42 -9.11 7.16
N THR A 116 16.04 -8.60 6.10
CA THR A 116 16.83 -7.38 6.10
C THR A 116 16.28 -6.34 5.13
N VAL A 117 16.50 -5.08 5.48
CA VAL A 117 16.19 -3.91 4.66
C VAL A 117 17.43 -3.01 4.65
N THR A 118 17.74 -2.43 3.50
CA THR A 118 18.82 -1.45 3.38
C THR A 118 18.28 -0.05 3.64
N TYR A 119 18.72 0.56 4.73
CA TYR A 119 18.42 1.94 5.07
C TYR A 119 19.48 2.85 4.46
N SER A 120 19.08 4.05 4.00
CA SER A 120 19.99 5.00 3.37
C SER A 120 19.73 6.40 3.89
N SER A 121 20.77 7.01 4.47
CA SER A 121 20.74 8.37 4.98
C SER A 121 21.71 9.23 4.18
N SER A 122 21.24 10.41 3.78
CA SER A 122 22.00 11.41 3.05
C SER A 122 22.18 12.65 3.90
N LEU A 123 23.42 13.14 3.95
CA LEU A 123 23.73 14.46 4.48
C LEU A 123 23.58 15.46 3.34
N ILE A 124 22.70 16.44 3.53
CA ILE A 124 22.39 17.46 2.53
C ILE A 124 22.66 18.86 3.08
N VAL A 125 22.89 19.79 2.16
CA VAL A 125 23.04 21.23 2.41
C VAL A 125 22.22 22.01 1.38
N ALA A 126 21.97 23.28 1.63
CA ALA A 126 21.39 24.17 0.61
C ALA A 126 22.30 24.22 -0.63
N SER A 127 21.71 24.25 -1.84
CA SER A 127 22.47 24.28 -3.09
C SER A 127 23.31 25.56 -3.23
N SER A 128 22.92 26.64 -2.55
CA SER A 128 23.67 27.89 -2.44
C SER A 128 24.87 27.85 -1.47
N SER A 129 25.00 26.79 -0.66
CA SER A 129 26.11 26.64 0.29
C SER A 129 27.45 26.42 -0.43
N GLU A 130 28.56 26.89 0.16
CA GLU A 130 29.92 26.63 -0.34
C GLU A 130 30.43 25.23 0.02
N ILE A 131 29.72 24.48 0.86
CA ILE A 131 30.10 23.14 1.33
C ILE A 131 29.90 22.13 0.20
N GLU A 132 30.96 21.46 -0.28
CA GLU A 132 30.88 20.46 -1.36
C GLU A 132 31.09 19.04 -0.85
N SER A 133 31.81 18.87 0.26
CA SER A 133 32.02 17.55 0.87
C SER A 133 32.02 17.62 2.41
N VAL A 134 32.10 16.44 3.04
CA VAL A 134 32.10 16.33 4.51
C VAL A 134 33.28 17.06 5.14
N GLU A 135 34.41 17.18 4.43
CA GLU A 135 35.59 17.89 4.89
C GLU A 135 35.40 19.41 4.97
N ASP A 136 34.41 19.97 4.26
CA ASP A 136 34.12 21.41 4.23
C ASP A 136 33.20 21.85 5.38
N LEU A 137 32.71 20.91 6.20
CA LEU A 137 31.68 21.18 7.21
C LEU A 137 32.17 21.93 8.45
N ALA A 138 33.47 22.17 8.66
CA ALA A 138 33.98 22.72 9.93
C ALA A 138 33.27 24.03 10.39
N ASP A 139 33.03 24.14 11.70
CA ASP A 139 32.35 25.26 12.37
C ASP A 139 30.88 25.48 11.92
N ASN A 140 30.19 24.44 11.46
CA ASN A 140 28.78 24.50 11.06
C ASN A 140 27.85 23.74 12.03
N SER A 141 26.54 23.90 11.81
CA SER A 141 25.47 23.18 12.50
C SER A 141 24.94 22.01 11.66
N ILE A 142 24.76 20.85 12.29
CA ILE A 142 24.32 19.61 11.64
C ILE A 142 23.07 19.08 12.33
N GLY A 143 21.96 19.02 11.59
CA GLY A 143 20.68 18.51 12.05
C GLY A 143 20.55 16.99 11.93
N ILE A 144 20.10 16.35 13.01
CA ILE A 144 19.71 14.92 13.06
C ILE A 144 18.37 14.77 13.77
N LEU A 145 17.69 13.62 13.60
CA LEU A 145 16.52 13.33 14.44
C LEU A 145 16.94 12.95 15.87
N SER A 146 16.05 13.14 16.83
CA SER A 146 16.23 12.74 18.24
C SER A 146 15.82 11.29 18.52
N ASP A 147 15.08 10.65 17.60
CA ASP A 147 14.63 9.26 17.73
C ASP A 147 15.78 8.26 17.57
N GLU A 148 16.31 7.74 18.69
CA GLU A 148 17.40 6.77 18.72
C GLU A 148 17.11 5.47 17.96
N SER A 149 15.83 5.15 17.71
CA SER A 149 15.43 3.97 16.96
C SER A 149 15.44 4.18 15.44
N SER A 150 15.47 5.44 14.98
CA SER A 150 15.42 5.80 13.55
C SER A 150 16.72 5.42 12.83
N PRO A 151 16.68 4.48 11.86
CA PRO A 151 17.87 4.08 11.11
C PRO A 151 18.45 5.25 10.30
N GLU A 152 17.61 5.94 9.53
CA GLU A 152 18.02 7.05 8.65
C GLU A 152 18.19 8.38 9.37
N GLY A 153 17.48 8.61 10.47
CA GLY A 153 17.45 9.87 11.20
C GLY A 153 18.42 9.96 12.36
N TYR A 154 18.84 8.82 12.94
CA TYR A 154 19.72 8.80 14.11
C TYR A 154 20.88 7.81 14.02
N ILE A 155 20.60 6.53 13.70
CA ILE A 155 21.61 5.45 13.77
C ILE A 155 22.70 5.65 12.71
N ILE A 156 22.32 5.79 11.43
CA ILE A 156 23.27 6.04 10.34
C ILE A 156 23.93 7.42 10.50
N PRO A 157 23.20 8.51 10.80
CA PRO A 157 23.80 9.81 11.07
C PRO A 157 24.87 9.79 12.15
N ASN A 158 24.61 9.18 13.31
CA ASN A 158 25.62 9.10 14.38
C ASN A 158 26.84 8.26 13.98
N GLU A 159 26.66 7.19 13.20
CA GLU A 159 27.79 6.43 12.65
C GLU A 159 28.66 7.30 11.73
N VAL A 160 28.04 8.09 10.84
CA VAL A 160 28.76 9.02 9.96
C VAL A 160 29.47 10.11 10.75
N ILE A 161 28.79 10.68 11.74
CA ILE A 161 29.32 11.73 12.61
C ILE A 161 30.56 11.22 13.37
N ASP A 162 30.50 10.00 13.91
CA ASP A 162 31.61 9.39 14.64
C ASP A 162 32.78 8.99 13.72
N GLU A 163 32.49 8.44 12.53
CA GLU A 163 33.49 8.06 11.52
C GLU A 163 34.31 9.27 11.03
N ASN A 164 33.65 10.43 10.85
CA ASN A 164 34.25 11.66 10.34
C ASN A 164 34.62 12.67 11.44
N LYS A 165 34.39 12.33 12.71
CA LYS A 165 34.65 13.20 13.88
C LYS A 165 33.96 14.55 13.82
N LEU A 166 32.74 14.60 13.27
CA LEU A 166 32.05 15.87 13.04
C LEU A 166 31.72 16.60 14.34
N LYS A 167 31.58 15.89 15.47
CA LYS A 167 31.36 16.49 16.81
C LYS A 167 32.54 17.33 17.32
N ASP A 168 33.75 17.17 16.76
CA ASP A 168 34.94 17.89 17.24
C ASP A 168 34.92 19.38 16.84
N GLU A 169 34.28 19.70 15.70
CA GLU A 169 34.31 21.03 15.06
C GLU A 169 32.91 21.57 14.73
N ASN A 170 31.83 20.81 14.96
CA ASN A 170 30.47 21.19 14.57
C ASN A 170 29.47 21.08 15.72
N GLU A 171 28.40 21.86 15.64
CA GLU A 171 27.25 21.75 16.55
C GLU A 171 26.26 20.72 16.01
N ILE A 172 25.91 19.71 16.82
CA ILE A 172 24.86 18.75 16.48
C ILE A 172 23.55 19.22 17.08
N VAL A 173 22.55 19.43 16.23
CA VAL A 173 21.21 19.87 16.63
C VAL A 173 20.24 18.72 16.44
N GLU A 174 19.54 18.34 17.51
CA GLU A 174 18.55 17.25 17.49
C GLU A 174 17.14 17.80 17.26
N TYR A 175 16.40 17.16 16.36
CA TYR A 175 15.04 17.51 15.95
C TYR A 175 14.06 16.37 16.19
N ASP A 176 12.81 16.71 16.52
CA ASP A 176 11.78 15.69 16.73
C ASP A 176 11.25 15.09 15.42
N ASP A 177 11.40 15.78 14.29
CA ASP A 177 10.77 15.41 13.02
C ASP A 177 11.52 15.96 11.79
N TYR A 178 11.33 15.31 10.64
CA TYR A 178 11.98 15.68 9.39
C TYR A 178 11.51 17.01 8.78
N PHE A 179 10.31 17.48 9.12
CA PHE A 179 9.74 18.70 8.55
C PHE A 179 10.33 19.94 9.21
N THR A 180 10.49 19.92 10.54
CA THR A 180 11.14 21.01 11.28
C THR A 180 12.59 21.17 10.86
N VAL A 181 13.36 20.07 10.77
CA VAL A 181 14.78 20.14 10.34
C VAL A 181 14.93 20.61 8.88
N MET A 182 13.98 20.27 8.00
CA MET A 182 13.96 20.78 6.61
C MET A 182 13.61 22.27 6.55
N ALA A 183 12.64 22.71 7.35
CA ALA A 183 12.30 24.13 7.45
C ALA A 183 13.49 24.96 7.94
N ASP A 184 14.21 24.48 8.96
CA ASP A 184 15.39 25.16 9.51
C ASP A 184 16.56 25.20 8.52
N LEU A 185 16.70 24.19 7.64
CA LEU A 185 17.68 24.24 6.55
C LEU A 185 17.33 25.36 5.55
N TYR A 186 16.05 25.48 5.17
CA TYR A 186 15.58 26.53 4.25
C TYR A 186 15.67 27.93 4.84
N ASP A 187 15.42 28.07 6.14
CA ASP A 187 15.53 29.33 6.88
C ASP A 187 17.00 29.70 7.19
N GLY A 188 17.95 28.78 6.97
CA GLY A 188 19.38 28.95 7.28
C GLY A 188 19.68 28.93 8.78
N GLU A 189 18.81 28.31 9.58
CA GLU A 189 19.03 28.07 11.01
C GLU A 189 19.92 26.86 11.27
N VAL A 190 19.98 25.92 10.31
CA VAL A 190 20.94 24.80 10.29
C VAL A 190 21.62 24.69 8.93
N ASP A 191 22.92 24.38 8.92
CA ASP A 191 23.74 24.42 7.70
C ASP A 191 23.70 23.11 6.89
N ALA A 192 23.60 21.98 7.60
CA ALA A 192 23.54 20.65 7.00
C ALA A 192 22.57 19.75 7.76
N ILE A 193 21.88 18.83 7.08
CA ILE A 193 20.91 17.95 7.73
C ILE A 193 21.00 16.52 7.22
N PHE A 194 20.77 15.54 8.09
CA PHE A 194 20.58 14.15 7.70
C PHE A 194 19.12 13.85 7.42
N VAL A 195 18.85 13.31 6.23
CA VAL A 195 17.52 12.92 5.76
C VAL A 195 17.60 11.57 5.05
N PRO A 196 16.49 10.82 4.92
CA PRO A 196 16.46 9.64 4.06
C PRO A 196 16.86 10.01 2.64
N THR A 197 17.58 9.15 1.93
CA THR A 197 18.09 9.49 0.59
C THR A 197 16.98 9.82 -0.43
N ASP A 198 15.78 9.26 -0.25
CA ASP A 198 14.60 9.55 -1.07
C ASP A 198 13.75 10.72 -0.53
N TYR A 199 14.34 11.61 0.28
CA TYR A 199 13.62 12.74 0.88
C TYR A 199 12.79 13.61 -0.10
N PRO A 200 13.13 13.79 -1.40
CA PRO A 200 12.29 14.61 -2.28
C PRO A 200 10.85 14.08 -2.37
N SER A 201 10.66 12.77 -2.30
CA SER A 201 9.30 12.20 -2.32
C SER A 201 8.48 12.69 -1.13
N MET A 202 9.09 12.87 0.04
CA MET A 202 8.44 13.33 1.27
C MET A 202 7.93 14.78 1.19
N PHE A 203 8.63 15.65 0.44
CA PHE A 203 8.40 17.10 0.51
C PHE A 203 7.81 17.71 -0.77
N THR A 204 8.04 17.13 -1.95
CA THR A 204 7.62 17.70 -3.25
C THR A 204 6.11 17.91 -3.43
N SER A 205 5.30 17.33 -2.56
CA SER A 205 3.85 17.60 -2.54
C SER A 205 3.48 18.96 -1.90
N MET A 206 4.44 19.61 -1.25
CA MET A 206 4.32 20.92 -0.60
C MET A 206 4.88 22.00 -1.53
N GLU A 207 4.15 23.11 -1.67
CA GLU A 207 4.46 24.16 -2.64
C GLU A 207 5.90 24.69 -2.52
N THR A 208 6.33 25.00 -1.29
CA THR A 208 7.68 25.50 -0.97
C THR A 208 8.80 24.55 -1.40
N TYR A 209 8.54 23.24 -1.38
CA TYR A 209 9.55 22.21 -1.63
C TYR A 209 9.40 21.55 -3.01
N THR A 210 8.64 22.17 -3.92
CA THR A 210 8.41 21.62 -5.28
C THR A 210 9.72 21.38 -6.02
N ASN A 211 10.72 22.25 -5.82
CA ASN A 211 12.04 22.19 -6.46
C ASN A 211 13.15 21.78 -5.49
N ILE A 212 12.82 21.01 -4.44
CA ILE A 212 13.78 20.65 -3.37
C ILE A 212 15.07 19.99 -3.89
N THR A 213 15.00 19.28 -5.01
CA THR A 213 16.18 18.67 -5.65
C THR A 213 17.14 19.68 -6.27
N ASP A 214 16.65 20.88 -6.61
CA ASP A 214 17.44 21.98 -7.13
C ASP A 214 17.90 22.92 -5.99
N ASP A 215 17.09 23.04 -4.94
CA ASP A 215 17.35 23.88 -3.77
C ASP A 215 18.36 23.26 -2.80
N THR A 216 18.63 21.96 -2.90
CA THR A 216 19.53 21.23 -2.00
C THR A 216 20.54 20.38 -2.78
N LYS A 217 21.65 20.05 -2.15
CA LYS A 217 22.66 19.14 -2.71
C LYS A 217 23.11 18.12 -1.67
N ILE A 218 23.31 16.88 -2.12
CA ILE A 218 23.79 15.76 -1.29
C ILE A 218 25.32 15.79 -1.25
N ILE A 219 25.92 15.86 -0.07
CA ILE A 219 27.38 15.85 0.12
C ILE A 219 27.91 14.50 0.60
N LEU A 220 27.04 13.66 1.19
CA LEU A 220 27.36 12.28 1.57
C LEU A 220 26.10 11.42 1.57
N THR A 221 26.23 10.16 1.15
CA THR A 221 25.21 9.13 1.39
C THR A 221 25.87 7.92 2.05
N LYS A 222 25.22 7.37 3.08
CA LYS A 222 25.62 6.13 3.74
C LYS A 222 24.45 5.15 3.73
N GLU A 223 24.70 3.96 3.22
CA GLU A 223 23.76 2.84 3.23
C GLU A 223 24.14 1.84 4.32
N LYS A 224 23.13 1.25 4.97
CA LYS A 224 23.31 0.22 5.99
C LYS A 224 22.21 -0.82 5.91
N GLU A 225 22.60 -2.08 5.73
CA GLU A 225 21.69 -3.22 5.81
C GLU A 225 21.40 -3.55 7.28
N MET A 226 20.13 -3.57 7.66
CA MET A 226 19.68 -3.86 9.01
C MET A 226 18.56 -4.90 8.99
N LYS A 227 18.48 -5.72 10.05
CA LYS A 227 17.36 -6.66 10.22
C LYS A 227 16.11 -5.88 10.58
N LYS A 228 14.96 -6.20 9.94
CA LYS A 228 13.66 -5.60 10.27
C LYS A 228 13.33 -5.68 11.77
N THR A 229 13.64 -6.82 12.39
CA THR A 229 13.44 -7.06 13.83
C THR A 229 14.30 -6.19 14.75
N SER A 230 15.31 -5.51 14.22
CA SER A 230 16.18 -4.60 14.98
C SER A 230 15.77 -3.13 14.85
N THR A 231 14.86 -2.82 13.93
CA THR A 231 14.39 -1.46 13.61
C THR A 231 12.89 -1.30 13.78
N SER A 232 12.19 -2.39 14.12
CA SER A 232 10.74 -2.44 14.33
C SER A 232 10.44 -2.93 15.74
N ASN A 233 9.58 -2.19 16.46
CA ASN A 233 9.03 -2.64 17.74
C ASN A 233 7.92 -3.69 17.53
N ARG A 234 7.43 -3.81 16.30
CA ARG A 234 6.42 -4.77 15.87
C ARG A 234 7.12 -6.10 15.56
N SER A 235 6.97 -7.07 16.47
CA SER A 235 7.39 -8.44 16.16
C SER A 235 6.72 -8.89 14.85
N THR A 236 7.51 -9.44 13.94
CA THR A 236 7.11 -10.12 12.70
C THR A 236 5.70 -10.74 12.77
N SER A 237 4.70 -10.15 12.09
CA SER A 237 3.28 -10.56 12.12
C SER A 237 2.69 -10.65 13.55
N THR A 238 1.41 -10.37 13.75
CA THR A 238 0.72 -10.66 15.02
C THR A 238 0.75 -12.16 15.39
N GLY A 239 1.26 -13.02 14.50
CA GLY A 239 1.29 -14.47 14.63
C GLY A 239 -0.08 -15.10 14.34
N LYS A 240 -1.07 -14.28 13.98
CA LYS A 240 -2.39 -14.72 13.56
C LYS A 240 -2.26 -15.66 12.37
N SER A 241 -3.15 -16.64 12.28
CA SER A 241 -3.24 -17.49 11.11
C SER A 241 -4.05 -16.77 10.04
N VAL A 242 -3.65 -16.88 8.77
CA VAL A 242 -4.44 -16.34 7.64
C VAL A 242 -5.75 -17.08 7.43
N THR A 243 -5.98 -18.20 8.14
CA THR A 243 -7.26 -18.93 8.15
C THR A 243 -8.25 -18.38 9.19
N GLU A 244 -7.83 -17.46 10.04
CA GLU A 244 -8.69 -16.70 10.96
C GLU A 244 -8.99 -15.33 10.35
N PRO A 245 -10.06 -14.61 10.78
CA PRO A 245 -10.31 -13.25 10.30
C PRO A 245 -9.12 -12.34 10.59
N PHE A 246 -8.62 -11.61 9.61
CA PHE A 246 -7.43 -10.77 9.75
C PHE A 246 -7.56 -9.44 9.02
N THR A 247 -6.69 -8.50 9.39
CA THR A 247 -6.57 -7.20 8.72
C THR A 247 -5.22 -7.09 8.00
N ILE A 248 -5.23 -6.60 6.76
CA ILE A 248 -4.03 -6.30 5.99
C ILE A 248 -4.05 -4.83 5.51
N LEU A 249 -2.94 -4.15 5.69
CA LEU A 249 -2.68 -2.83 5.09
C LEU A 249 -1.95 -3.00 3.76
N LEU A 250 -2.58 -2.59 2.67
CA LEU A 250 -1.93 -2.49 1.36
C LEU A 250 -1.40 -1.07 1.18
N MET A 251 -0.13 -0.97 0.80
CA MET A 251 0.56 0.31 0.58
C MET A 251 1.12 0.37 -0.84
N GLY A 252 0.76 1.43 -1.56
CA GLY A 252 1.36 1.77 -2.84
C GLY A 252 2.48 2.80 -2.67
N VAL A 253 3.61 2.54 -3.33
CA VAL A 253 4.80 3.39 -3.32
C VAL A 253 4.98 4.05 -4.68
N ASP A 254 5.04 5.38 -4.71
CA ASP A 254 5.41 6.15 -5.89
C ASP A 254 6.93 6.06 -6.12
N SER A 255 7.36 4.99 -6.80
CA SER A 255 8.76 4.78 -7.16
C SER A 255 8.90 4.17 -8.54
N GLU A 256 9.78 4.78 -9.34
CA GLU A 256 10.20 4.30 -10.66
C GLU A 256 11.29 3.22 -10.56
N GLN A 257 11.97 3.12 -9.41
CA GLN A 257 13.10 2.22 -9.23
C GLN A 257 12.63 0.77 -9.08
N GLU A 258 13.40 -0.16 -9.67
CA GLU A 258 13.23 -1.57 -9.38
C GLU A 258 13.74 -1.88 -7.97
N GLY A 259 12.94 -2.63 -7.21
CA GLY A 259 13.32 -3.09 -5.88
C GLY A 259 12.69 -2.29 -4.74
N LEU A 260 12.17 -3.01 -3.74
CA LEU A 260 11.85 -2.49 -2.40
C LEU A 260 12.87 -3.00 -1.36
N SER A 261 14.06 -3.42 -1.79
CA SER A 261 15.13 -3.87 -0.90
C SER A 261 15.76 -2.73 -0.10
N LYS A 262 15.63 -1.50 -0.60
CA LYS A 262 15.92 -0.29 0.17
C LYS A 262 14.67 0.13 0.93
N ASN A 263 14.82 0.65 2.15
CA ASN A 263 13.72 1.31 2.84
C ASN A 263 13.39 2.58 2.05
N THR A 264 12.54 2.45 1.04
CA THR A 264 11.98 3.62 0.38
C THR A 264 11.01 4.23 1.37
N VAL A 265 11.38 5.42 1.86
CA VAL A 265 10.52 6.33 2.62
C VAL A 265 9.46 6.86 1.66
N ALA A 266 8.66 5.93 1.17
CA ALA A 266 7.66 6.19 0.19
C ALA A 266 6.46 6.76 0.91
N ASN A 267 6.04 7.94 0.47
CA ASN A 267 4.72 8.50 0.71
C ASN A 267 3.68 7.39 0.80
N GLY A 268 2.84 7.43 1.84
CA GLY A 268 1.63 6.61 1.91
C GLY A 268 0.61 7.10 0.88
N ASP A 269 0.99 7.12 -0.41
CA ASP A 269 0.20 7.70 -1.50
C ASP A 269 -1.02 6.87 -1.83
N SER A 270 -0.96 5.56 -1.55
CA SER A 270 -2.11 4.66 -1.55
C SER A 270 -2.07 3.85 -0.27
N LEU A 271 -3.11 4.02 0.54
CA LEU A 271 -3.34 3.29 1.78
C LEU A 271 -4.68 2.60 1.65
N ILE A 272 -4.69 1.27 1.64
CA ILE A 272 -5.92 0.49 1.54
C ILE A 272 -5.96 -0.50 2.70
N LEU A 273 -6.88 -0.27 3.63
CA LEU A 273 -7.11 -1.13 4.77
C LEU A 273 -8.15 -2.19 4.40
N VAL A 274 -7.76 -3.46 4.47
CA VAL A 274 -8.61 -4.59 4.14
C VAL A 274 -8.80 -5.47 5.35
N THR A 275 -10.05 -5.74 5.73
CA THR A 275 -10.36 -6.85 6.64
C THR A 275 -10.86 -8.03 5.83
N PHE A 276 -10.40 -9.24 6.14
CA PHE A 276 -10.83 -10.45 5.44
C PHE A 276 -11.20 -11.54 6.43
N ASN A 277 -12.34 -12.19 6.19
CA ASN A 277 -12.80 -13.32 6.98
C ASN A 277 -12.83 -14.58 6.09
N PRO A 278 -11.83 -15.46 6.21
CA PRO A 278 -11.74 -16.69 5.42
C PRO A 278 -12.91 -17.66 5.65
N ASN A 279 -13.57 -17.59 6.81
CA ASN A 279 -14.69 -18.49 7.14
C ASN A 279 -15.98 -18.11 6.41
N THR A 280 -16.20 -16.80 6.20
CA THR A 280 -17.39 -16.27 5.52
C THR A 280 -17.12 -15.88 4.07
N LEU A 281 -15.84 -15.78 3.67
CA LEU A 281 -15.36 -15.21 2.41
C LEU A 281 -15.84 -13.77 2.17
N ASN A 282 -16.00 -13.00 3.26
CA ASN A 282 -16.30 -11.58 3.22
C ASN A 282 -15.01 -10.77 3.42
N ALA A 283 -14.89 -9.67 2.68
CA ALA A 283 -13.86 -8.67 2.86
C ALA A 283 -14.48 -7.28 2.96
N THR A 284 -13.87 -6.39 3.74
CA THR A 284 -14.10 -4.94 3.62
C THR A 284 -12.86 -4.27 3.06
N MET A 285 -13.03 -3.19 2.30
CA MET A 285 -11.93 -2.46 1.68
C MET A 285 -12.14 -0.96 1.84
N LEU A 286 -11.25 -0.31 2.59
CA LEU A 286 -11.24 1.13 2.78
C LEU A 286 -9.99 1.73 2.13
N SER A 287 -10.17 2.64 1.17
CA SER A 287 -9.07 3.51 0.77
C SER A 287 -9.02 4.71 1.71
N ILE A 288 -7.86 4.96 2.32
CA ILE A 288 -7.64 6.09 3.23
C ILE A 288 -6.97 7.21 2.42
N PRO A 289 -7.60 8.39 2.27
CA PRO A 289 -6.97 9.51 1.58
C PRO A 289 -5.64 9.88 2.22
N ARG A 290 -4.60 10.10 1.42
CA ARG A 290 -3.22 10.31 1.94
C ARG A 290 -3.07 11.60 2.76
N ASP A 291 -3.94 12.58 2.49
CA ASP A 291 -3.99 13.88 3.15
C ASP A 291 -4.96 13.85 4.36
N SER A 292 -5.43 12.65 4.78
CA SER A 292 -6.29 12.50 5.96
C SER A 292 -5.62 13.09 7.19
N TYR A 293 -6.27 14.06 7.82
CA TYR A 293 -5.76 14.76 8.99
C TYR A 293 -6.09 13.98 10.26
N VAL A 294 -5.09 13.28 10.80
CA VAL A 294 -5.24 12.31 11.90
C VAL A 294 -4.08 12.41 12.91
N PRO A 295 -4.24 11.97 14.16
CA PRO A 295 -3.16 11.90 15.14
C PRO A 295 -2.04 10.96 14.68
N ILE A 296 -0.80 11.47 14.58
CA ILE A 296 0.34 10.64 14.14
C ILE A 296 0.91 9.88 15.33
N ALA A 297 0.85 8.54 15.30
CA ALA A 297 1.07 7.70 16.47
C ALA A 297 2.49 7.76 17.04
N CYS A 298 3.51 7.84 16.17
CA CYS A 298 4.92 7.86 16.57
C CYS A 298 5.39 9.24 17.05
N TRP A 299 4.59 10.30 16.92
CA TRP A 299 4.97 11.63 17.35
C TRP A 299 4.68 11.84 18.84
N SER A 300 5.59 12.53 19.53
CA SER A 300 5.37 12.93 20.92
C SER A 300 4.11 13.79 21.04
N GLY A 301 3.19 13.40 21.93
CA GLY A 301 1.89 14.06 22.10
C GLY A 301 0.88 13.79 20.97
N GLN A 302 1.23 13.00 19.95
CA GLN A 302 0.39 12.59 18.83
C GLN A 302 -0.43 13.73 18.21
N PRO A 303 0.17 14.88 17.85
CA PRO A 303 -0.58 15.95 17.22
C PRO A 303 -1.11 15.49 15.86
N GLU A 304 -2.23 16.09 15.45
CA GLU A 304 -2.87 15.77 14.17
C GLU A 304 -2.06 16.34 13.00
N ASN A 305 -1.98 15.53 11.95
CA ASN A 305 -1.29 15.88 10.72
C ASN A 305 -1.75 15.00 9.56
N LYS A 306 -1.28 15.26 8.34
CA LYS A 306 -1.50 14.38 7.20
C LYS A 306 -0.99 12.98 7.49
N ILE A 307 -1.83 11.98 7.26
CA ILE A 307 -1.47 10.58 7.50
C ILE A 307 -0.23 10.15 6.69
N THR A 308 -0.02 10.70 5.50
CA THR A 308 1.19 10.42 4.70
C THR A 308 2.49 10.80 5.40
N HIS A 309 2.47 11.74 6.35
CA HIS A 309 3.67 12.09 7.13
C HIS A 309 4.10 10.98 8.08
N ALA A 310 3.20 10.06 8.47
CA ALA A 310 3.59 8.87 9.24
C ALA A 310 4.54 7.95 8.44
N ALA A 311 4.43 7.94 7.10
CA ALA A 311 5.28 7.11 6.24
C ALA A 311 6.76 7.54 6.28
N ALA A 312 7.04 8.81 6.62
CA ALA A 312 8.38 9.32 6.85
C ALA A 312 9.14 8.56 7.95
N TYR A 313 8.41 7.93 8.88
CA TYR A 313 8.94 7.20 10.03
C TYR A 313 8.84 5.68 9.83
N GLY A 314 8.59 5.24 8.60
CA GLY A 314 8.50 3.84 8.23
C GLY A 314 7.11 3.21 8.40
N THR A 315 7.04 1.94 8.05
CA THR A 315 5.79 1.17 8.01
C THR A 315 5.12 1.06 9.38
N ASP A 316 5.90 0.94 10.45
CA ASP A 316 5.36 0.78 11.80
C ASP A 316 4.58 2.01 12.26
N CYS A 317 5.13 3.22 12.09
CA CYS A 317 4.39 4.44 12.47
C CYS A 317 3.10 4.60 11.66
N MET A 318 3.10 4.24 10.38
CA MET A 318 1.90 4.24 9.55
C MET A 318 0.85 3.25 10.07
N MET A 319 1.26 2.01 10.35
CA MET A 319 0.37 1.00 10.90
C MET A 319 -0.21 1.45 12.24
N ASP A 320 0.62 1.88 13.19
CA ASP A 320 0.18 2.33 14.51
C ASP A 320 -0.76 3.55 14.42
N THR A 321 -0.53 4.45 13.46
CA THR A 321 -1.41 5.60 13.18
C THR A 321 -2.79 5.14 12.72
N ILE A 322 -2.85 4.22 11.76
CA ILE A 322 -4.12 3.67 11.25
C ILE A 322 -4.83 2.85 12.33
N GLU A 323 -4.11 2.00 13.08
CA GLU A 323 -4.68 1.20 14.16
C GLU A 323 -5.31 2.06 15.25
N ASN A 324 -4.60 3.10 15.71
CA ASN A 324 -5.10 4.01 16.73
C ASN A 324 -6.30 4.81 16.22
N TYR A 325 -6.32 5.18 14.94
CA TYR A 325 -7.40 5.99 14.36
C TYR A 325 -8.68 5.18 14.11
N PHE A 326 -8.56 3.95 13.60
CA PHE A 326 -9.69 3.08 13.27
C PHE A 326 -10.01 2.03 14.36
N ASP A 327 -9.23 1.95 15.44
CA ASP A 327 -9.43 0.96 16.51
C ASP A 327 -9.56 -0.49 15.98
N VAL A 328 -8.68 -0.85 15.05
CA VAL A 328 -8.57 -2.16 14.41
C VAL A 328 -7.11 -2.57 14.39
N THR A 329 -6.80 -3.81 14.77
CA THR A 329 -5.43 -4.35 14.68
C THR A 329 -5.10 -4.75 13.24
N ILE A 330 -3.94 -4.33 12.74
CA ILE A 330 -3.37 -4.70 11.44
C ILE A 330 -2.43 -5.90 11.64
N ASP A 331 -2.84 -7.07 11.13
CA ASP A 331 -2.05 -8.30 11.26
C ASP A 331 -0.89 -8.36 10.25
N TYR A 332 -1.15 -7.84 9.05
CA TYR A 332 -0.23 -7.92 7.92
C TYR A 332 -0.10 -6.60 7.17
N TYR A 333 1.01 -6.43 6.45
CA TYR A 333 1.14 -5.39 5.44
C TYR A 333 1.69 -5.95 4.13
N ALA A 334 1.36 -5.29 3.02
CA ALA A 334 2.00 -5.51 1.74
C ALA A 334 2.27 -4.15 1.07
N LYS A 335 3.54 -3.86 0.79
CA LYS A 335 4.01 -2.64 0.13
C LYS A 335 4.46 -2.97 -1.28
N ILE A 336 3.94 -2.27 -2.29
CA ILE A 336 4.25 -2.50 -3.70
C ILE A 336 4.57 -1.17 -4.40
N ASN A 337 5.57 -1.15 -5.29
CA ASN A 337 5.86 0.00 -6.15
C ASN A 337 5.18 -0.13 -7.53
N PHE A 338 5.33 0.89 -8.37
CA PHE A 338 4.75 0.89 -9.72
C PHE A 338 5.22 -0.29 -10.56
N LYS A 339 6.51 -0.60 -10.53
CA LYS A 339 7.08 -1.76 -11.25
C LYS A 339 6.47 -3.07 -10.80
N GLY A 340 6.20 -3.21 -9.51
CA GLY A 340 5.52 -4.36 -8.92
C GLY A 340 4.10 -4.51 -9.45
N LEU A 341 3.31 -3.43 -9.44
CA LEU A 341 1.94 -3.45 -9.96
C LEU A 341 1.89 -3.81 -11.45
N VAL A 342 2.70 -3.13 -12.27
CA VAL A 342 2.77 -3.38 -13.72
C VAL A 342 3.12 -4.85 -13.99
N SER A 343 4.19 -5.34 -13.36
CA SER A 343 4.67 -6.71 -13.57
C SER A 343 3.70 -7.76 -13.05
N LEU A 344 2.99 -7.49 -11.96
CA LEU A 344 1.93 -8.35 -11.42
C LEU A 344 0.80 -8.54 -12.46
N VAL A 345 0.26 -7.42 -12.95
CA VAL A 345 -0.85 -7.43 -13.91
C VAL A 345 -0.43 -8.07 -15.23
N ASP A 346 0.77 -7.77 -15.73
CA ASP A 346 1.29 -8.37 -16.96
C ASP A 346 1.51 -9.89 -16.82
N THR A 347 2.00 -10.36 -15.67
CA THR A 347 2.17 -11.80 -15.41
C THR A 347 0.83 -12.53 -15.35
N LEU A 348 -0.21 -11.86 -14.87
CA LEU A 348 -1.58 -12.37 -14.90
C LEU A 348 -2.20 -12.35 -16.31
N GLY A 349 -1.55 -11.70 -17.29
CA GLY A 349 -2.04 -11.54 -18.65
C GLY A 349 -3.07 -10.43 -18.81
N GLY A 350 -3.02 -9.41 -17.94
CA GLY A 350 -3.96 -8.30 -17.87
C GLY A 350 -5.17 -8.55 -16.99
N ILE A 351 -5.84 -7.47 -16.58
CA ILE A 351 -7.04 -7.49 -15.74
C ILE A 351 -8.24 -6.89 -16.48
N THR A 352 -9.43 -7.46 -16.31
CA THR A 352 -10.66 -6.89 -16.88
C THR A 352 -11.31 -5.97 -15.87
N VAL A 353 -11.54 -4.72 -16.25
CA VAL A 353 -12.13 -3.67 -15.41
C VAL A 353 -13.11 -2.85 -16.25
N ASP A 354 -14.21 -2.43 -15.65
CA ASP A 354 -15.09 -1.39 -16.21
C ASP A 354 -14.55 -0.01 -15.81
N VAL A 355 -13.95 0.69 -16.77
CA VAL A 355 -13.27 1.96 -16.49
C VAL A 355 -14.28 3.10 -16.51
N PRO A 356 -14.36 3.93 -15.45
CA PRO A 356 -15.45 4.90 -15.30
C PRO A 356 -15.38 6.05 -16.29
N GLN A 357 -14.19 6.45 -16.72
CA GLN A 357 -13.97 7.54 -17.66
C GLN A 357 -12.64 7.41 -18.40
N ASP A 358 -12.48 8.16 -19.49
CA ASP A 358 -11.20 8.27 -20.19
C ASP A 358 -10.14 8.89 -19.27
N LEU A 359 -8.95 8.29 -19.22
CA LEU A 359 -7.85 8.71 -18.35
C LEU A 359 -6.50 8.56 -19.08
N CYS A 360 -5.61 9.54 -18.91
CA CYS A 360 -4.24 9.49 -19.43
C CYS A 360 -3.23 9.91 -18.37
N THR A 361 -2.09 9.24 -18.25
CA THR A 361 -0.97 9.71 -17.41
C THR A 361 0.34 9.08 -17.88
N ASP A 362 1.46 9.52 -17.31
CA ASP A 362 2.77 8.96 -17.64
C ASP A 362 2.87 7.50 -17.21
N ASN A 363 3.63 6.71 -17.96
CA ASN A 363 3.92 5.32 -17.63
C ASN A 363 4.73 5.16 -16.32
N SER A 364 5.02 3.92 -15.95
CA SER A 364 5.79 3.57 -14.75
C SER A 364 7.23 4.07 -14.70
N ASN A 365 7.80 4.54 -15.82
CA ASN A 365 9.12 5.21 -15.88
C ASN A 365 8.99 6.74 -15.87
N ARG A 366 7.77 7.28 -15.88
CA ARG A 366 7.49 8.69 -16.20
C ARG A 366 8.03 9.13 -17.57
N GLU A 367 8.11 8.19 -18.51
CA GLU A 367 8.62 8.41 -19.87
C GLU A 367 7.50 8.12 -20.88
N GLY A 368 6.68 9.14 -21.16
CA GLY A 368 5.62 9.06 -22.17
C GLY A 368 4.25 8.68 -21.60
N GLU A 369 3.22 9.10 -22.34
CA GLU A 369 1.82 9.03 -21.94
C GLU A 369 1.18 7.67 -22.31
N VAL A 370 0.35 7.16 -21.39
CA VAL A 370 -0.50 5.98 -21.58
C VAL A 370 -1.94 6.39 -21.27
N CYS A 371 -2.85 6.02 -22.18
CA CYS A 371 -4.27 6.32 -22.05
C CYS A 371 -5.13 5.06 -21.97
N ILE A 372 -6.25 5.18 -21.26
CA ILE A 372 -7.31 4.18 -21.15
C ILE A 372 -8.66 4.86 -21.44
N SER A 373 -9.60 4.12 -22.02
CA SER A 373 -10.93 4.65 -22.35
C SER A 373 -11.99 4.14 -21.39
N ALA A 374 -13.12 4.84 -21.28
CA ALA A 374 -14.27 4.43 -20.51
C ALA A 374 -14.87 3.10 -21.03
N GLY A 375 -15.45 2.32 -20.11
CA GLY A 375 -16.10 1.05 -20.37
C GLY A 375 -15.26 -0.19 -20.04
N VAL A 376 -15.86 -1.37 -20.26
CA VAL A 376 -15.23 -2.66 -19.98
C VAL A 376 -14.06 -2.94 -20.92
N GLN A 377 -12.87 -3.12 -20.35
CA GLN A 377 -11.66 -3.40 -21.10
C GLN A 377 -10.69 -4.29 -20.30
N THR A 378 -9.81 -4.97 -21.04
CA THR A 378 -8.68 -5.71 -20.45
C THR A 378 -7.45 -4.81 -20.45
N LEU A 379 -7.04 -4.38 -19.25
CA LEU A 379 -5.90 -3.52 -19.01
C LEU A 379 -4.63 -4.37 -18.84
N ASN A 380 -3.55 -3.99 -19.52
CA ASN A 380 -2.21 -4.44 -19.18
C ASN A 380 -1.67 -3.69 -17.93
N GLY A 381 -0.44 -3.99 -17.52
CA GLY A 381 0.13 -3.41 -16.30
C GLY A 381 0.25 -1.89 -16.31
N GLU A 382 0.73 -1.30 -17.41
CA GLU A 382 0.83 0.16 -17.53
C GLU A 382 -0.56 0.82 -17.52
N GLN A 383 -1.53 0.23 -18.22
CA GLN A 383 -2.90 0.72 -18.24
C GLN A 383 -3.61 0.58 -16.87
N ALA A 384 -3.33 -0.49 -16.13
CA ALA A 384 -3.82 -0.65 -14.76
C ALA A 384 -3.20 0.40 -13.81
N LEU A 385 -1.92 0.73 -14.01
CA LEU A 385 -1.27 1.82 -13.28
C LEU A 385 -1.90 3.18 -13.61
N VAL A 386 -2.25 3.44 -14.88
CA VAL A 386 -2.98 4.66 -15.28
C VAL A 386 -4.28 4.81 -14.47
N LEU A 387 -5.04 3.72 -14.34
CA LEU A 387 -6.29 3.73 -13.57
C LEU A 387 -6.03 4.00 -12.07
N ALA A 388 -5.03 3.34 -11.48
CA ALA A 388 -4.73 3.44 -10.05
C ALA A 388 -4.07 4.77 -9.63
N ARG A 389 -3.39 5.46 -10.56
CA ARG A 389 -2.55 6.64 -10.27
C ARG A 389 -3.25 7.96 -10.57
N ASN A 390 -4.20 7.98 -11.51
CA ASN A 390 -4.87 9.21 -11.91
C ASN A 390 -5.60 9.88 -10.74
N ARG A 391 -5.44 11.20 -10.64
CA ARG A 391 -6.05 12.04 -9.59
C ARG A 391 -6.59 13.34 -10.15
N LYS A 392 -5.74 14.08 -10.88
CA LYS A 392 -6.04 15.43 -11.36
C LYS A 392 -7.20 15.49 -12.37
N GLN A 393 -7.45 14.39 -13.07
CA GLN A 393 -8.54 14.25 -14.04
C GLN A 393 -9.85 13.78 -13.39
N LEU A 394 -9.85 13.44 -12.09
CA LEU A 394 -11.01 12.94 -11.38
C LEU A 394 -11.68 14.09 -10.60
N ALA A 395 -13.01 14.19 -10.71
CA ALA A 395 -13.76 15.24 -10.03
C ALA A 395 -13.67 15.13 -8.49
N GLY A 396 -13.72 13.91 -7.96
CA GLY A 396 -13.51 13.61 -6.55
C GLY A 396 -12.03 13.48 -6.14
N GLY A 397 -11.09 13.75 -7.05
CA GLY A 397 -9.66 13.76 -6.77
C GLY A 397 -9.14 12.45 -6.16
N ASP A 398 -8.69 12.52 -4.91
CA ASP A 398 -8.12 11.37 -4.20
C ASP A 398 -9.13 10.27 -3.87
N LEU A 399 -10.39 10.65 -3.68
CA LEU A 399 -11.46 9.74 -3.30
C LEU A 399 -11.81 8.82 -4.47
N ASP A 400 -11.99 9.39 -5.65
CA ASP A 400 -12.20 8.64 -6.90
C ASP A 400 -10.98 7.78 -7.26
N ARG A 401 -9.76 8.30 -6.97
CA ARG A 401 -8.53 7.52 -7.15
C ARG A 401 -8.55 6.28 -6.26
N GLY A 402 -8.97 6.42 -5.00
CA GLY A 402 -9.18 5.31 -4.08
C GLY A 402 -10.15 4.27 -4.65
N LEU A 403 -11.31 4.69 -5.18
CA LEU A 403 -12.27 3.79 -5.82
C LEU A 403 -11.67 3.05 -7.02
N ASN A 404 -10.92 3.75 -7.87
CA ASN A 404 -10.21 3.14 -9.00
C ASN A 404 -9.17 2.11 -8.55
N GLN A 405 -8.45 2.35 -7.44
CA GLN A 405 -7.53 1.36 -6.87
C GLN A 405 -8.27 0.12 -6.38
N GLN A 406 -9.46 0.27 -5.80
CA GLN A 406 -10.30 -0.87 -5.43
C GLN A 406 -10.74 -1.68 -6.66
N LEU A 407 -11.10 -1.02 -7.77
CA LEU A 407 -11.40 -1.69 -9.04
C LEU A 407 -10.21 -2.49 -9.57
N VAL A 408 -9.00 -1.95 -9.50
CA VAL A 408 -7.77 -2.65 -9.89
C VAL A 408 -7.56 -3.89 -9.02
N ILE A 409 -7.73 -3.79 -7.70
CA ILE A 409 -7.60 -4.94 -6.79
C ILE A 409 -8.65 -6.02 -7.12
N GLN A 410 -9.91 -5.63 -7.36
CA GLN A 410 -10.96 -6.55 -7.77
C GLN A 410 -10.62 -7.25 -9.09
N GLY A 411 -10.12 -6.51 -10.08
CA GLY A 411 -9.64 -7.06 -11.35
C GLY A 411 -8.52 -8.08 -11.18
N ILE A 412 -7.54 -7.77 -10.31
CA ILE A 412 -6.44 -8.68 -9.96
C ILE A 412 -6.98 -9.95 -9.30
N LEU A 413 -7.87 -9.82 -8.30
CA LEU A 413 -8.47 -10.96 -7.60
C LEU A 413 -9.26 -11.85 -8.56
N ASN A 414 -10.05 -11.23 -9.45
CA ASN A 414 -10.81 -11.95 -10.47
C ASN A 414 -9.89 -12.72 -11.43
N LYS A 415 -8.78 -12.11 -11.83
CA LYS A 415 -7.80 -12.77 -12.69
C LYS A 415 -7.03 -13.88 -11.98
N ALA A 416 -6.69 -13.66 -10.71
CA ALA A 416 -5.97 -14.63 -9.88
C ALA A 416 -6.76 -15.94 -9.67
N LYS A 417 -8.11 -15.88 -9.66
CA LYS A 417 -8.98 -17.07 -9.61
C LYS A 417 -8.78 -18.01 -10.82
N GLU A 418 -8.29 -17.51 -11.95
CA GLU A 418 -8.06 -18.31 -13.16
C GLU A 418 -6.75 -19.11 -13.11
N LEU A 419 -5.89 -18.92 -12.09
CA LEU A 419 -4.64 -19.64 -11.95
C LEU A 419 -4.90 -21.11 -11.60
N LYS A 420 -4.55 -22.03 -12.51
CA LYS A 420 -4.87 -23.47 -12.40
C LYS A 420 -3.71 -24.32 -11.90
N SER A 421 -2.51 -23.75 -11.80
CA SER A 421 -1.31 -24.51 -11.44
C SER A 421 -0.42 -23.76 -10.47
N ILE A 422 0.23 -24.53 -9.60
CA ILE A 422 1.20 -24.01 -8.63
C ILE A 422 2.35 -23.26 -9.32
N ASN A 423 2.76 -23.69 -10.51
CA ASN A 423 3.82 -23.01 -11.27
C ASN A 423 3.42 -21.57 -11.62
N GLN A 424 2.18 -21.34 -12.08
CA GLN A 424 1.73 -19.98 -12.40
C GLN A 424 1.67 -19.08 -11.15
N VAL A 425 1.26 -19.64 -10.01
CA VAL A 425 1.30 -18.92 -8.74
C VAL A 425 2.73 -18.56 -8.36
N MET A 426 3.67 -19.51 -8.48
CA MET A 426 5.08 -19.25 -8.22
C MET A 426 5.68 -18.25 -9.20
N ASP A 427 5.27 -18.26 -10.47
CA ASP A 427 5.72 -17.28 -11.47
C ASP A 427 5.27 -15.86 -11.08
N VAL A 428 4.00 -15.69 -10.67
CA VAL A 428 3.49 -14.41 -10.15
C VAL A 428 4.29 -13.95 -8.92
N LEU A 429 4.46 -14.84 -7.94
CA LEU A 429 5.21 -14.52 -6.71
C LEU A 429 6.66 -14.15 -7.01
N ASN A 430 7.35 -14.89 -7.89
CA ASN A 430 8.72 -14.60 -8.33
C ASN A 430 8.81 -13.23 -9.01
N THR A 431 7.86 -12.88 -9.87
CA THR A 431 7.85 -11.59 -10.57
C THR A 431 7.75 -10.42 -9.60
N ILE A 432 6.91 -10.53 -8.58
CA ILE A 432 6.68 -9.43 -7.64
C ILE A 432 7.66 -9.40 -6.46
N THR A 433 8.41 -10.48 -6.21
CA THR A 433 9.30 -10.61 -5.05
C THR A 433 10.23 -9.41 -4.88
N ASN A 434 10.81 -8.90 -5.96
CA ASN A 434 11.72 -7.74 -5.89
C ASN A 434 11.00 -6.44 -5.56
N ASN A 435 9.74 -6.32 -5.94
CA ASN A 435 8.95 -5.10 -5.86
C ASN A 435 7.84 -5.18 -4.79
N LEU A 436 7.92 -6.16 -3.91
CA LEU A 436 7.00 -6.40 -2.80
C LEU A 436 7.78 -6.44 -1.49
N ASP A 437 7.29 -5.72 -0.49
CA ASP A 437 7.71 -5.88 0.90
C ASP A 437 6.51 -6.26 1.78
N THR A 438 6.68 -7.23 2.67
CA THR A 438 5.62 -7.75 3.52
C THR A 438 6.18 -8.35 4.81
N ASN A 439 5.31 -8.51 5.82
CA ASN A 439 5.58 -9.25 7.04
C ASN A 439 5.01 -10.68 7.05
N PHE A 440 4.44 -11.18 5.95
CA PHE A 440 3.99 -12.57 5.88
C PHE A 440 5.16 -13.55 6.03
N THR A 441 5.02 -14.53 6.91
CA THR A 441 5.96 -15.67 6.98
C THR A 441 5.72 -16.66 5.84
N GLU A 442 6.70 -17.51 5.54
CA GLU A 442 6.54 -18.55 4.52
C GLU A 442 5.36 -19.48 4.84
N GLN A 443 5.14 -19.80 6.11
CA GLN A 443 4.01 -20.63 6.52
C GLN A 443 2.67 -19.90 6.28
N GLN A 444 2.59 -18.61 6.57
CA GLN A 444 1.36 -17.84 6.32
C GLN A 444 1.06 -17.73 4.83
N ILE A 445 2.06 -17.49 3.97
CA ILE A 445 1.84 -17.44 2.52
C ILE A 445 1.35 -18.80 2.00
N LEU A 446 1.92 -19.92 2.48
CA LEU A 446 1.45 -21.25 2.07
C LEU A 446 0.04 -21.58 2.55
N SER A 447 -0.38 -21.02 3.68
CA SER A 447 -1.71 -21.21 4.23
C SER A 447 -2.80 -20.60 3.34
N PHE A 448 -2.49 -19.63 2.47
CA PHE A 448 -3.41 -19.14 1.45
C PHE A 448 -3.81 -20.23 0.43
N TYR A 449 -3.04 -21.33 0.31
CA TYR A 449 -3.46 -22.48 -0.49
C TYR A 449 -4.80 -23.04 -0.03
N ASP A 450 -4.98 -23.21 1.28
CA ASP A 450 -6.22 -23.78 1.82
C ASP A 450 -7.39 -22.82 1.62
N ILE A 451 -7.15 -21.50 1.77
CA ILE A 451 -8.15 -20.46 1.46
C ILE A 451 -8.54 -20.52 -0.02
N ALA A 452 -7.56 -20.57 -0.93
CA ALA A 452 -7.81 -20.63 -2.37
C ALA A 452 -8.57 -21.91 -2.75
N LYS A 453 -8.27 -23.03 -2.09
CA LYS A 453 -8.98 -24.29 -2.26
C LYS A 453 -10.42 -24.19 -1.77
N ASP A 454 -10.66 -23.57 -0.61
CA ASP A 454 -12.01 -23.37 -0.07
C ASP A 454 -12.86 -22.46 -0.96
N ILE A 455 -12.26 -21.37 -1.47
CA ILE A 455 -12.86 -20.50 -2.49
C ILE A 455 -13.25 -21.33 -3.72
N MET A 456 -12.34 -22.16 -4.26
CA MET A 456 -12.61 -22.99 -5.43
C MET A 456 -13.70 -24.04 -5.17
N ASN A 457 -13.73 -24.64 -3.98
CA ASN A 457 -14.77 -25.61 -3.60
C ASN A 457 -16.15 -24.96 -3.45
N ASN A 458 -16.20 -23.71 -2.96
CA ASN A 458 -17.43 -22.93 -2.88
C ASN A 458 -17.88 -22.44 -4.26
N ALA A 459 -16.94 -22.07 -5.14
CA ALA A 459 -17.20 -21.73 -6.54
C ALA A 459 -17.86 -22.86 -7.33
N LEU A 460 -17.44 -24.11 -7.07
CA LEU A 460 -18.06 -25.27 -7.71
C LEU A 460 -19.49 -25.54 -7.22
N GLN A 461 -19.91 -24.92 -6.11
CA GLN A 461 -21.22 -25.11 -5.50
C GLN A 461 -22.19 -23.95 -5.76
N LYS A 462 -21.68 -22.76 -6.08
CA LYS A 462 -22.47 -21.56 -6.38
C LYS A 462 -22.17 -21.12 -7.81
N ASP A 463 -23.18 -21.03 -8.68
CA ASP A 463 -23.09 -20.39 -10.01
C ASP A 463 -22.94 -18.85 -9.91
N ASP A 464 -22.18 -18.38 -8.93
CA ASP A 464 -22.02 -16.97 -8.59
C ASP A 464 -20.64 -16.48 -9.02
N ALA A 465 -20.60 -15.31 -9.66
CA ALA A 465 -19.36 -14.69 -10.14
C ALA A 465 -18.47 -14.19 -8.97
N ASP A 466 -19.10 -13.85 -7.84
CA ASP A 466 -18.43 -13.22 -6.70
C ASP A 466 -18.16 -14.21 -5.56
N LEU A 467 -17.07 -14.96 -5.73
CA LEU A 467 -16.61 -15.95 -4.74
C LEU A 467 -16.13 -15.34 -3.41
N ILE A 468 -15.71 -14.07 -3.45
CA ILE A 468 -15.38 -13.27 -2.28
C ILE A 468 -16.30 -12.06 -2.36
N ASN A 469 -17.10 -11.84 -1.33
CA ASN A 469 -17.93 -10.65 -1.24
C ASN A 469 -17.09 -9.51 -0.68
N ILE A 470 -16.86 -8.48 -1.50
CA ILE A 470 -16.09 -7.30 -1.11
C ILE A 470 -17.06 -6.14 -0.87
N GLU A 471 -17.13 -5.71 0.38
CA GLU A 471 -17.77 -4.47 0.78
C GLU A 471 -16.78 -3.32 0.63
N GLN A 472 -17.09 -2.38 -0.24
CA GLN A 472 -16.34 -1.14 -0.36
C GLN A 472 -16.78 -0.22 0.77
N LEU A 473 -15.79 0.35 1.46
CA LEU A 473 -15.99 1.35 2.50
C LEU A 473 -15.47 2.69 1.99
N TYR A 474 -16.11 3.78 2.44
CA TYR A 474 -15.78 5.13 2.01
C TYR A 474 -15.65 6.05 3.22
N LEU A 475 -14.47 6.65 3.41
CA LEU A 475 -14.25 7.64 4.47
C LEU A 475 -14.68 9.01 3.97
N ASP A 476 -15.88 9.43 4.34
CA ASP A 476 -16.38 10.78 4.06
C ASP A 476 -15.68 11.81 4.95
N GLY A 477 -15.67 13.08 4.52
CA GLY A 477 -14.82 14.11 5.10
C GLY A 477 -14.83 15.40 4.31
N THR A 478 -14.06 16.39 4.75
CA THR A 478 -14.06 17.73 4.16
C THR A 478 -12.64 18.25 4.01
N GLY A 479 -12.34 18.79 2.82
CA GLY A 479 -11.06 19.46 2.57
C GLY A 479 -10.96 20.80 3.28
N GLN A 480 -9.83 21.08 3.92
CA GLN A 480 -9.57 22.31 4.63
C GLN A 480 -8.10 22.72 4.50
N MET A 481 -7.83 24.02 4.33
CA MET A 481 -6.45 24.54 4.35
C MET A 481 -6.04 24.80 5.80
N ILE A 482 -5.12 24.02 6.37
CA ILE A 482 -4.70 24.12 7.77
C ILE A 482 -3.22 24.50 7.84
N TYR A 483 -2.85 25.40 8.75
CA TYR A 483 -1.45 25.70 9.01
C TYR A 483 -0.78 24.54 9.75
N ASP A 484 0.25 23.98 9.13
CA ASP A 484 1.12 22.98 9.70
C ASP A 484 2.24 23.65 10.50
N GLU A 485 2.30 23.37 11.80
CA GLU A 485 3.31 23.96 12.70
C GLU A 485 4.74 23.48 12.41
N ARG A 486 4.90 22.26 11.91
CA ARG A 486 6.22 21.64 11.68
C ARG A 486 6.79 22.08 10.34
N SER A 487 5.97 22.03 9.28
CA SER A 487 6.34 22.53 7.95
C SER A 487 6.26 24.05 7.84
N ARG A 488 5.71 24.74 8.85
CA ARG A 488 5.53 26.20 8.91
C ARG A 488 4.76 26.80 7.72
N MET A 489 3.80 26.07 7.18
CA MET A 489 3.04 26.48 5.99
C MET A 489 1.59 26.00 6.02
N VAL A 490 0.75 26.60 5.19
CA VAL A 490 -0.64 26.18 5.04
C VAL A 490 -0.72 25.05 4.02
N LEU A 491 -1.22 23.88 4.44
CA LEU A 491 -1.38 22.71 3.60
C LEU A 491 -2.87 22.42 3.37
N TRP A 492 -3.18 21.76 2.26
CA TRP A 492 -4.52 21.20 2.05
C TRP A 492 -4.64 19.86 2.79
N ASP A 493 -5.60 19.75 3.69
CA ASP A 493 -5.85 18.58 4.53
C ASP A 493 -7.26 18.03 4.30
N TYR A 494 -7.40 16.71 4.37
CA TYR A 494 -8.69 16.04 4.33
C TYR A 494 -9.12 15.70 5.75
N VAL A 495 -10.11 16.41 6.30
CA VAL A 495 -10.61 16.19 7.66
C VAL A 495 -11.69 15.11 7.63
N PRO A 496 -11.45 13.89 8.15
CA PRO A 496 -12.44 12.83 8.04
C PRO A 496 -13.64 13.07 8.96
N ASN A 497 -14.81 12.64 8.51
CA ASN A 497 -16.04 12.69 9.27
C ASN A 497 -16.03 11.60 10.35
N THR A 498 -16.24 12.00 11.61
CA THR A 498 -16.21 11.07 12.75
C THR A 498 -17.32 10.02 12.69
N ALA A 499 -18.51 10.35 12.20
CA ALA A 499 -19.60 9.38 12.05
C ALA A 499 -19.34 8.40 10.90
N SER A 500 -18.77 8.87 9.78
CA SER A 500 -18.31 8.00 8.69
C SER A 500 -17.26 7.01 9.18
N ARG A 501 -16.26 7.50 9.94
CA ARG A 501 -15.26 6.66 10.58
C ARG A 501 -15.90 5.62 11.49
N ASP A 502 -16.86 6.00 12.34
CA ASP A 502 -17.49 5.06 13.27
C ASP A 502 -18.25 3.93 12.54
N ASP A 503 -18.98 4.25 11.47
CA ASP A 503 -19.66 3.25 10.61
C ASP A 503 -18.67 2.28 9.96
N ILE A 504 -17.54 2.81 9.45
CA ILE A 504 -16.44 2.03 8.88
C ILE A 504 -15.86 1.04 9.91
N VAL A 505 -15.59 1.54 11.12
CA VAL A 505 -15.03 0.72 12.21
C VAL A 505 -16.01 -0.37 12.62
N GLU A 506 -17.31 -0.07 12.72
CA GLU A 506 -18.33 -1.07 12.97
C GLU A 506 -18.36 -2.14 11.88
N ALA A 507 -18.35 -1.77 10.60
CA ALA A 507 -18.33 -2.72 9.48
C ALA A 507 -17.08 -3.62 9.50
N MET A 508 -15.91 -3.06 9.77
CA MET A 508 -14.65 -3.81 9.92
C MET A 508 -14.73 -4.81 11.08
N LYS A 509 -15.19 -4.39 12.25
CA LYS A 509 -15.31 -5.26 13.44
C LYS A 509 -16.34 -6.36 13.27
N ILE A 510 -17.45 -6.08 12.58
CA ILE A 510 -18.43 -7.10 12.20
C ILE A 510 -17.78 -8.14 11.27
N ASN A 511 -17.05 -7.69 10.25
CA ASN A 511 -16.39 -8.62 9.32
C ASN A 511 -15.33 -9.49 10.03
N LEU A 512 -14.58 -8.91 10.96
CA LEU A 512 -13.60 -9.61 11.79
C LEU A 512 -14.23 -10.56 12.82
N GLY A 513 -15.55 -10.49 13.04
CA GLY A 513 -16.25 -11.28 14.05
C GLY A 513 -16.03 -10.80 15.49
N GLU A 514 -15.56 -9.57 15.66
CA GLU A 514 -15.35 -8.92 16.96
C GLU A 514 -16.63 -8.26 17.49
N GLN A 515 -17.58 -7.98 16.59
CA GLN A 515 -18.88 -7.40 16.90
C GLN A 515 -19.99 -8.18 16.19
N GLU A 516 -21.11 -8.37 16.89
CA GLU A 516 -22.31 -8.99 16.31
C GLU A 516 -23.05 -7.97 15.44
N PRO A 517 -23.52 -8.35 14.24
CA PRO A 517 -24.23 -7.44 13.35
C PRO A 517 -25.58 -7.02 13.96
N ASN A 518 -25.88 -5.72 13.88
CA ASN A 518 -27.19 -5.19 14.24
C ASN A 518 -28.25 -5.70 13.23
N MET A 519 -29.03 -6.73 13.62
CA MET A 519 -30.09 -7.26 12.76
C MET A 519 -31.20 -6.23 12.56
N ILE A 520 -31.26 -5.63 11.38
CA ILE A 520 -32.42 -4.86 10.92
C ILE A 520 -33.57 -5.85 10.68
N LYS A 521 -34.63 -5.80 11.49
CA LYS A 521 -35.79 -6.71 11.43
C LYS A 521 -36.92 -6.20 10.54
N GLU A 522 -36.76 -5.05 9.91
CA GLU A 522 -37.75 -4.44 9.02
C GLU A 522 -37.19 -4.45 7.60
N PHE A 523 -37.79 -5.28 6.74
CA PHE A 523 -37.52 -5.29 5.30
C PHE A 523 -38.61 -4.48 4.60
N SER A 524 -38.23 -3.41 3.89
CA SER A 524 -39.08 -2.75 2.90
C SER A 524 -38.40 -2.87 1.54
N PHE A 525 -39.09 -3.43 0.56
CA PHE A 525 -38.64 -3.42 -0.83
C PHE A 525 -39.62 -2.57 -1.66
N SER A 526 -39.09 -1.66 -2.47
CA SER A 526 -39.84 -0.95 -3.52
C SER A 526 -39.68 -1.73 -4.81
N ILE A 527 -40.78 -2.14 -5.45
CA ILE A 527 -40.76 -2.84 -6.75
C ILE A 527 -40.43 -1.85 -7.90
N ASN A 528 -40.45 -0.55 -7.64
CA ASN A 528 -40.33 0.50 -8.67
C ASN A 528 -38.94 1.15 -8.74
N ASP A 529 -37.98 0.72 -7.93
CA ASP A 529 -36.61 1.23 -7.99
C ASP A 529 -35.87 0.37 -9.03
N GLU A 530 -35.87 0.80 -10.30
CA GLU A 530 -35.28 0.04 -11.42
C GLU A 530 -33.75 -0.06 -11.35
N ASP A 531 -33.09 0.65 -10.44
CA ASP A 531 -31.65 0.56 -10.18
C ASP A 531 -31.42 0.34 -8.67
N TYR A 532 -31.07 -0.87 -8.26
CA TYR A 532 -30.57 -1.11 -6.90
C TYR A 532 -29.17 -0.50 -6.78
N GLU A 533 -29.07 0.75 -6.32
CA GLU A 533 -27.78 1.34 -5.96
C GLU A 533 -27.24 0.66 -4.71
N LYS A 534 -26.08 -0.01 -4.83
CA LYS A 534 -25.38 -0.62 -3.70
C LYS A 534 -25.00 0.51 -2.72
N THR A 535 -25.64 0.55 -1.55
CA THR A 535 -25.26 1.48 -0.48
C THR A 535 -23.84 1.14 -0.02
N VAL A 536 -22.93 2.10 -0.18
CA VAL A 536 -21.53 2.00 0.26
C VAL A 536 -21.47 2.47 1.70
N THR A 537 -21.00 1.64 2.62
CA THR A 537 -20.87 2.03 4.03
C THR A 537 -19.87 3.18 4.16
N GLY A 538 -20.25 4.22 4.91
CA GLY A 538 -19.43 5.40 5.10
C GLY A 538 -19.77 6.61 4.20
N THR A 539 -20.80 6.54 3.33
CA THR A 539 -21.18 7.64 2.40
C THR A 539 -22.34 8.54 2.89
N GLY A 540 -22.88 8.31 4.10
CA GLY A 540 -23.87 9.19 4.71
C GLY A 540 -25.32 8.93 4.29
N PRO A 541 -26.26 9.88 4.54
CA PRO A 541 -26.02 11.29 4.85
C PRO A 541 -25.59 11.53 6.31
N TYR A 542 -24.40 12.10 6.52
CA TYR A 542 -23.95 12.59 7.83
C TYR A 542 -24.42 14.03 8.06
N LYS A 543 -24.97 14.32 9.25
CA LYS A 543 -25.63 15.60 9.54
C LYS A 543 -24.70 16.81 9.63
N THR A 544 -23.39 16.59 9.68
CA THR A 544 -22.39 17.66 9.84
C THR A 544 -21.12 17.30 9.10
N ALA A 545 -20.74 18.12 8.12
CA ALA A 545 -19.33 18.23 7.71
C ALA A 545 -18.55 18.77 8.92
N PHE A 546 -17.54 18.04 9.37
CA PHE A 546 -16.68 18.47 10.48
C PHE A 546 -15.49 19.24 9.91
N THR A 547 -15.31 20.48 10.36
CA THR A 547 -14.17 21.33 10.01
C THR A 547 -13.64 21.98 11.28
N TYR A 548 -12.36 22.31 11.30
CA TYR A 548 -11.75 23.05 12.40
C TYR A 548 -12.04 24.55 12.30
N ASP A 549 -12.11 25.23 13.44
CA ASP A 549 -12.13 26.69 13.50
C ASP A 549 -10.71 27.21 13.29
N LEU A 550 -10.51 28.02 12.24
CA LEU A 550 -9.19 28.51 11.83
C LEU A 550 -9.04 30.01 12.01
N LEU A 551 -7.82 30.44 12.36
CA LEU A 551 -7.45 31.84 12.46
C LEU A 551 -7.52 32.49 11.07
N PRO A 552 -8.28 33.59 10.88
CA PRO A 552 -8.28 34.28 9.60
C PRO A 552 -6.97 35.05 9.39
N ASP A 553 -6.76 35.51 8.16
CA ASP A 553 -5.84 36.60 7.88
C ASP A 553 -6.54 37.92 8.25
N PHE A 554 -6.06 38.58 9.31
CA PHE A 554 -6.55 39.88 9.75
C PHE A 554 -5.92 41.02 8.94
N THR A 555 -4.94 40.77 8.07
CA THR A 555 -4.28 41.84 7.32
C THR A 555 -5.30 42.62 6.49
N GLY A 556 -5.29 43.95 6.64
CA GLY A 556 -6.28 44.84 6.02
C GLY A 556 -7.55 45.08 6.84
N ASP A 557 -7.78 44.35 7.93
CA ASP A 557 -8.90 44.66 8.84
C ASP A 557 -8.61 45.92 9.67
N SER A 558 -9.65 46.72 9.93
CA SER A 558 -9.57 47.74 10.98
C SER A 558 -9.48 47.09 12.36
N MET A 559 -8.89 47.79 13.34
CA MET A 559 -8.84 47.34 14.73
C MET A 559 -10.21 46.86 15.25
N SER A 560 -11.29 47.57 14.92
CA SER A 560 -12.65 47.21 15.34
C SER A 560 -13.21 45.96 14.65
N GLN A 561 -12.81 45.68 13.41
CA GLN A 561 -13.23 44.47 12.69
C GLN A 561 -12.54 43.25 13.29
N ALA A 562 -11.22 43.31 13.44
CA ALA A 562 -10.43 42.25 14.03
C ALA A 562 -10.89 41.93 15.46
N GLU A 563 -11.12 42.95 16.30
CA GLU A 563 -11.61 42.76 17.67
C GLU A 563 -13.01 42.13 17.72
N ARG A 564 -13.93 42.53 16.82
CA ARG A 564 -15.27 41.91 16.75
C ARG A 564 -15.18 40.44 16.37
N TYR A 565 -14.42 40.11 15.32
CA TYR A 565 -14.25 38.73 14.88
C TYR A 565 -13.60 37.88 15.96
N ALA A 566 -12.51 38.39 16.56
CA ALA A 566 -11.78 37.69 17.61
C ALA A 566 -12.67 37.39 18.83
N ASN A 567 -13.43 38.37 19.31
CA ASN A 567 -14.37 38.17 20.41
C ASN A 567 -15.48 37.16 20.07
N ALA A 568 -15.97 37.15 18.83
CA ALA A 568 -17.01 36.22 18.40
C ALA A 568 -16.52 34.75 18.35
N HIS A 569 -15.24 34.54 18.06
CA HIS A 569 -14.63 33.20 17.94
C HIS A 569 -13.73 32.84 19.14
N GLY A 570 -13.80 33.60 20.24
CA GLY A 570 -13.02 33.31 21.45
C GLY A 570 -11.51 33.52 21.32
N ILE A 571 -11.04 34.20 20.28
CA ILE A 571 -9.63 34.50 20.04
C ILE A 571 -9.24 35.71 20.90
N ARG A 572 -8.15 35.59 21.66
CA ARG A 572 -7.56 36.73 22.37
C ARG A 572 -6.66 37.49 21.42
N VAL A 573 -6.89 38.79 21.23
CA VAL A 573 -6.03 39.67 20.42
C VAL A 573 -5.40 40.76 21.26
N THR A 574 -4.16 41.11 20.95
CA THR A 574 -3.44 42.25 21.53
C THR A 574 -2.97 43.15 20.40
N PHE A 575 -3.26 44.44 20.47
CA PHE A 575 -2.88 45.37 19.41
C PHE A 575 -1.53 46.05 19.72
N LYS A 576 -0.64 46.08 18.73
CA LYS A 576 0.60 46.85 18.73
C LYS A 576 0.42 48.08 17.83
N GLY A 577 0.13 49.22 18.44
CA GLY A 577 -0.18 50.48 17.77
C GLY A 577 -1.47 51.10 18.32
N GLU A 578 -1.74 52.37 18.00
CA GLU A 578 -2.87 53.11 18.58
C GLU A 578 -4.12 53.15 17.68
N SER A 579 -3.95 53.06 16.36
CA SER A 579 -5.06 53.12 15.39
C SER A 579 -4.64 52.63 14.00
N GLY A 580 -5.60 52.41 13.11
CA GLY A 580 -5.37 52.06 11.71
C GLY A 580 -5.81 50.64 11.37
N TYR A 581 -5.17 50.10 10.33
CA TYR A 581 -5.43 48.76 9.80
C TYR A 581 -4.35 47.79 10.26
N VAL A 582 -4.70 46.52 10.39
CA VAL A 582 -3.75 45.44 10.67
C VAL A 582 -2.82 45.28 9.47
N VAL A 583 -1.52 45.36 9.70
CA VAL A 583 -0.48 45.18 8.67
C VAL A 583 0.28 43.87 8.83
N SER A 584 0.21 43.26 10.02
CA SER A 584 0.75 41.94 10.29
C SER A 584 0.15 41.34 11.55
N GLN A 585 0.18 40.02 11.63
CA GLN A 585 -0.23 39.23 12.79
C GLN A 585 0.91 38.33 13.26
N SER A 586 0.97 38.05 14.56
CA SER A 586 2.05 37.25 15.16
C SER A 586 1.92 35.75 14.94
N LEU A 587 0.73 35.28 14.54
CA LEU A 587 0.47 33.88 14.22
C LEU A 587 -0.06 33.81 12.79
N PRO A 588 0.33 32.80 12.01
CA PRO A 588 -0.10 32.67 10.62
C PRO A 588 -1.60 32.42 10.51
N ALA A 589 -2.19 32.85 9.40
CA ALA A 589 -3.55 32.48 9.03
C ALA A 589 -3.67 30.95 8.89
N ASN A 590 -4.89 30.43 8.96
CA ASN A 590 -5.21 29.01 8.89
C ASN A 590 -4.69 28.17 10.07
N LYS A 591 -4.07 28.77 11.08
CA LYS A 591 -3.75 28.10 12.35
C LYS A 591 -5.03 27.76 13.10
N ARG A 592 -5.11 26.52 13.57
CA ARG A 592 -6.21 26.04 14.40
C ARG A 592 -6.38 26.87 15.66
N ILE A 593 -7.58 27.43 15.86
CA ILE A 593 -7.87 28.32 16.98
C ILE A 593 -7.75 27.58 18.32
N ASP A 594 -8.13 26.30 18.37
CA ASP A 594 -8.04 25.46 19.56
C ASP A 594 -6.60 25.16 20.01
N LEU A 595 -5.62 25.33 19.12
CA LEU A 595 -4.19 25.17 19.42
C LEU A 595 -3.50 26.47 19.85
N ILE A 596 -4.20 27.62 19.84
CA ILE A 596 -3.60 28.92 20.18
C ILE A 596 -3.52 29.08 21.70
N SER A 597 -2.30 29.01 22.25
CA SER A 597 -2.03 29.39 23.64
C SER A 597 -1.66 30.88 23.75
N GLY A 598 -2.58 31.71 24.24
CA GLY A 598 -2.30 33.13 24.54
C GLY A 598 -3.07 34.11 23.67
N SER A 599 -2.44 35.25 23.36
CA SER A 599 -3.03 36.31 22.52
C SER A 599 -2.31 36.43 21.18
N VAL A 600 -3.07 36.59 20.10
CA VAL A 600 -2.55 36.95 18.78
C VAL A 600 -2.22 38.44 18.78
N VAL A 601 -0.97 38.79 18.50
CA VAL A 601 -0.53 40.19 18.42
C VAL A 601 -0.78 40.71 17.02
N LEU A 602 -1.62 41.73 16.90
CA LEU A 602 -1.95 42.40 15.65
C LEU A 602 -1.24 43.76 15.59
N THR A 603 -0.37 43.96 14.61
CA THR A 603 0.35 45.22 14.42
C THR A 603 -0.47 46.16 13.54
N LEU A 604 -0.67 47.40 14.00
CA LEU A 604 -1.46 48.40 13.30
C LEU A 604 -0.58 49.39 12.53
N SER A 605 -1.09 49.89 11.39
CA SER A 605 -0.39 50.83 10.51
C SER A 605 -0.13 52.21 11.14
N GLY A 606 -0.90 52.62 12.15
CA GLY A 606 -0.81 53.95 12.75
C GLY A 606 -1.45 55.08 11.93
N SER A 607 -2.01 54.79 10.75
CA SER A 607 -2.66 55.75 9.85
C SER A 607 -4.10 55.34 9.51
N SER A 608 -4.95 56.33 9.21
CA SER A 608 -6.36 56.10 8.83
C SER A 608 -6.55 55.73 7.35
N SER A 609 -5.47 55.56 6.58
CA SER A 609 -5.50 55.17 5.18
C SER A 609 -4.70 53.89 4.97
N TYR A 610 -5.35 52.85 4.44
CA TYR A 610 -4.67 51.66 3.94
C TYR A 610 -4.01 52.02 2.60
N GLU A 611 -2.69 52.05 2.54
CA GLU A 611 -1.95 52.06 1.28
C GLU A 611 -1.60 50.61 0.94
N GLU A 612 -2.15 50.07 -0.16
CA GLU A 612 -1.72 48.77 -0.67
C GLU A 612 -0.21 48.81 -0.99
N PRO A 613 0.55 47.75 -0.68
CA PRO A 613 1.93 47.65 -1.15
C PRO A 613 1.96 47.72 -2.68
N SER A 614 2.75 48.63 -3.25
CA SER A 614 2.86 48.78 -4.69
C SER A 614 3.48 47.52 -5.30
N TYR A 615 2.68 46.73 -6.01
CA TYR A 615 3.17 45.69 -6.89
C TYR A 615 3.93 46.33 -8.07
N THR A 616 5.25 46.21 -8.08
CA THR A 616 6.07 46.45 -9.28
C THR A 616 6.21 45.14 -10.05
N PRO A 617 5.63 45.02 -11.26
CA PRO A 617 5.88 43.85 -12.09
C PRO A 617 7.38 43.80 -12.45
N PRO A 618 7.98 42.60 -12.56
CA PRO A 618 9.34 42.49 -13.05
C PRO A 618 9.45 43.11 -14.45
N THR A 619 10.47 43.95 -14.64
CA THR A 619 10.78 44.61 -15.91
C THR A 619 11.06 43.57 -16.99
N SER A 620 10.34 43.70 -18.10
CA SER A 620 10.57 42.95 -19.33
C SER A 620 11.89 43.40 -19.98
N ASP A 621 13.01 42.83 -19.56
CA ASP A 621 14.26 42.90 -20.33
C ASP A 621 15.07 41.64 -20.06
N ASP A 622 14.60 40.53 -20.66
CA ASP A 622 15.41 39.41 -21.14
C ASP A 622 14.48 38.44 -21.90
N ARG A 623 13.96 38.89 -23.04
CA ARG A 623 13.43 38.00 -24.07
C ARG A 623 14.54 37.71 -25.06
N LYS A 624 15.10 36.51 -24.99
CA LYS A 624 15.65 35.87 -26.19
C LYS A 624 14.48 35.26 -26.95
N GLU A 625 14.33 35.74 -28.17
CA GLU A 625 13.54 35.13 -29.25
C GLU A 625 13.98 33.67 -29.42
N ASP A 626 13.03 32.77 -29.65
CA ASP A 626 13.11 31.77 -30.72
C ASP A 626 11.70 31.17 -30.98
N ASP A 627 11.19 31.56 -32.15
CA ASP A 627 10.32 30.87 -33.12
C ASP A 627 8.88 30.41 -32.79
N ASP A 628 7.96 31.10 -33.48
CA ASP A 628 6.57 30.77 -33.78
C ASP A 628 6.44 29.52 -34.69
N GLU A 629 5.53 28.59 -34.37
CA GLU A 629 4.69 27.92 -35.37
C GLU A 629 3.25 27.73 -34.84
N ASP A 630 2.30 28.04 -35.73
CA ASP A 630 0.86 28.24 -35.56
C ASP A 630 0.05 27.04 -35.04
N ILE A 631 -0.88 27.25 -34.07
CA ILE A 631 -2.14 26.47 -33.96
C ILE A 631 -3.31 27.38 -33.53
N GLU A 632 -4.43 27.20 -34.24
CA GLU A 632 -5.69 27.96 -34.26
C GLU A 632 -6.40 28.17 -32.91
N SER A 633 -7.01 29.36 -32.81
CA SER A 633 -7.90 29.83 -31.74
C SER A 633 -9.24 29.09 -31.67
N ASN A 634 -9.66 28.71 -30.46
CA ASN A 634 -11.07 28.45 -30.11
C ASN A 634 -11.56 29.44 -29.04
N PRO A 635 -12.86 29.84 -29.02
CA PRO A 635 -13.34 30.95 -28.22
C PRO A 635 -13.86 30.55 -26.82
N ILE A 636 -13.82 31.56 -25.94
CA ILE A 636 -14.17 31.60 -24.51
C ILE A 636 -15.65 31.24 -24.25
N PRO A 637 -15.99 30.48 -23.17
CA PRO A 637 -17.38 30.25 -22.77
C PRO A 637 -18.02 31.46 -22.06
N ILE A 638 -19.29 31.70 -22.37
CA ILE A 638 -20.17 32.74 -21.81
C ILE A 638 -20.89 32.18 -20.57
N GLU A 639 -20.96 32.96 -19.48
CA GLU A 639 -21.73 32.66 -18.26
C GLU A 639 -23.25 32.58 -18.51
N PRO A 640 -24.01 31.73 -17.78
CA PRO A 640 -25.46 31.64 -17.93
C PRO A 640 -26.21 32.68 -17.09
N GLU A 641 -27.11 33.43 -17.72
CA GLU A 641 -28.11 34.30 -17.08
C GLU A 641 -29.34 33.51 -16.59
N ASP A 642 -29.86 33.96 -15.45
CA ASP A 642 -31.03 33.50 -14.68
C ASP A 642 -32.37 33.91 -15.35
N PRO A 643 -33.34 32.99 -15.58
CA PRO A 643 -34.65 33.36 -16.10
C PRO A 643 -35.70 33.41 -14.97
N SER A 644 -36.02 34.62 -14.52
CA SER A 644 -37.31 34.94 -13.93
C SER A 644 -38.09 35.90 -14.82
N ASP A 645 -39.40 35.69 -14.87
CA ASP A 645 -40.45 36.46 -15.53
C ASP A 645 -40.74 36.15 -17.02
N GLU A 646 -41.76 35.33 -17.26
CA GLU A 646 -42.88 35.66 -18.18
C GLU A 646 -44.06 34.67 -18.03
N ASP A 647 -45.26 35.19 -17.74
CA ASP A 647 -46.55 34.49 -17.64
C ASP A 647 -47.26 34.38 -19.02
N PRO A 648 -48.31 33.53 -19.18
CA PRO A 648 -48.56 32.73 -20.39
C PRO A 648 -49.69 33.24 -21.31
N PRO A 649 -49.94 32.54 -22.45
CA PRO A 649 -51.32 32.41 -22.90
C PRO A 649 -51.76 30.99 -23.38
N GLU A 650 -52.92 30.61 -22.82
CA GLU A 650 -54.11 29.94 -23.37
C GLU A 650 -54.11 28.61 -24.16
N GLN A 651 -55.14 27.82 -23.78
CA GLN A 651 -55.52 26.49 -24.19
C GLN A 651 -56.06 26.37 -25.63
N GLY A 652 -55.82 25.21 -26.25
CA GLY A 652 -56.56 24.72 -27.41
C GLY A 652 -56.51 23.19 -27.48
N THR A 653 -57.70 22.58 -27.38
CA THR A 653 -58.00 21.15 -27.40
C THR A 653 -57.72 20.50 -28.76
N ASP A 654 -57.25 19.25 -28.78
CA ASP A 654 -57.88 18.13 -29.53
C ASP A 654 -57.04 16.82 -29.49
N THR A 655 -57.74 15.71 -29.28
CA THR A 655 -57.35 14.30 -29.48
C THR A 655 -58.28 13.68 -30.52
N PRO A 656 -58.05 12.46 -31.07
CA PRO A 656 -56.85 11.77 -31.58
C PRO A 656 -57.13 11.23 -33.03
N PRO A 657 -56.43 10.21 -33.62
CA PRO A 657 -56.65 8.80 -33.25
C PRO A 657 -55.46 7.83 -33.38
N SER A 658 -55.73 6.63 -32.84
CA SER A 658 -55.09 5.31 -32.85
C SER A 658 -54.28 4.88 -34.08
N ASP A 659 -53.26 4.03 -33.84
CA ASP A 659 -53.12 2.79 -34.61
C ASP A 659 -52.39 1.67 -33.83
N ASP A 660 -52.84 0.45 -34.14
CA ASP A 660 -52.63 -0.84 -33.51
C ASP A 660 -51.22 -1.43 -33.65
N ILE A 661 -50.70 -2.11 -32.60
CA ILE A 661 -49.80 -3.27 -32.77
C ILE A 661 -50.23 -4.39 -31.81
N LYS A 662 -50.41 -5.57 -32.40
CA LYS A 662 -50.98 -6.80 -31.84
C LYS A 662 -49.97 -7.68 -31.09
N ASP A 663 -50.52 -8.37 -30.10
CA ASP A 663 -49.98 -9.45 -29.27
C ASP A 663 -49.28 -10.60 -30.01
N VAL A 664 -48.25 -11.18 -29.37
CA VAL A 664 -48.09 -12.64 -29.15
C VAL A 664 -47.23 -12.90 -27.89
N ILE A 665 -47.82 -13.40 -26.80
CA ILE A 665 -47.13 -14.12 -25.71
C ILE A 665 -47.95 -15.40 -25.41
N PRO A 666 -47.34 -16.59 -25.28
CA PRO A 666 -48.06 -17.81 -24.90
C PRO A 666 -48.13 -18.00 -23.37
N GLU A 667 -49.31 -18.40 -22.91
CA GLU A 667 -49.64 -18.77 -21.53
C GLU A 667 -48.89 -20.04 -21.05
N VAL A 668 -48.42 -20.02 -19.79
CA VAL A 668 -48.02 -21.20 -19.02
C VAL A 668 -49.07 -21.44 -17.92
N PRO A 669 -49.59 -22.66 -17.74
CA PRO A 669 -50.67 -22.90 -16.79
C PRO A 669 -50.15 -23.08 -15.37
N ASN A 670 -50.87 -22.42 -14.46
CA ASN A 670 -50.74 -22.48 -13.01
C ASN A 670 -51.34 -23.79 -12.46
N THR A 671 -50.60 -24.51 -11.63
CA THR A 671 -51.14 -25.58 -10.77
C THR A 671 -50.70 -25.32 -9.33
N SER A 672 -51.71 -25.08 -8.49
CA SER A 672 -51.69 -24.93 -7.04
C SER A 672 -51.58 -26.28 -6.31
N THR A 673 -50.88 -26.29 -5.17
CA THR A 673 -51.00 -27.10 -3.91
C THR A 673 -49.60 -27.14 -3.27
N GLU A 674 -49.33 -26.95 -1.98
CA GLU A 674 -50.09 -26.99 -0.74
C GLU A 674 -49.28 -26.28 0.39
N SER A 675 -50.03 -25.76 1.37
CA SER A 675 -49.70 -25.19 2.71
C SER A 675 -48.85 -23.93 2.84
#